data_AF-A0AAU8TFJ9-F1
#
_entry.id   AF-A0AAU8TFJ9-F1
#
_cell.length_a   1.000
_cell.length_b   1.000
_cell.length_c   1.000
_cell.angle_alpha   90.00
_cell.angle_beta   90.00
_cell.angle_gamma   90.00
#
_symmetry.space_group_name_H-M   'P 1'
#
loop_
_entity.id
_entity.type
_entity.pdbx_description
1 polymer ?
#
loop_
_entity_poly.entity_id
_entity_poly.type
_entity_poly.pdbx_seq_one_letter_code
_entity_poly.pdbx_strand_id
1 'polypeptide(L)'
;MILPPHTQPSPVWDFKPITGEKPAAMPSYSIFEPAPPQVTNSRRPSMARQKADYKQLLQTTHAALPNVRDEAKQWAEDMVFTLTGRKIDADTIFLNRFQQAQSANTVTGWEHVGEEPTVSQALPDALLSNFNEHDSLPGVLDQQAGLYKAGSGQSTKGGYGAHNQCALTPSQLMHESWKSDFQTHMTQKLESFWRDHGDDYRTLLKGEFVYQARQQLKAYERASPAERAQMPAEQRFTRDDYRLVMGAASNLPLADNQALTVEQLRAQAPVKGVVLTHLLDINGLPANDILRFTAIDDGPARQLRDRRDGVQILYIPGHQPAFLRFDSLTAMDQWVAAQGRDADKRKALEGHFALRDRQDNEVGFWSDVKAFITGDHQSNKGVDTALRYLASGYWDSIEGTVIDSANVRIQGDVFSVIKDATQKRMSRDADVMIKSNSEVTRDTWLNDLTVAAGLAAKFAVIGEPIVVGIAAATGFVETELGVEKSITGDTQAERKNGSAAALDGALNELFSIGGGTAKEPAFERPTTITVSQDLFADGKQALVIEHPLRATAYTLPRTNGYDLVDRNRVYRYLYSKPGELTDLESAAHTAPLEGFEAFCPVPALGGRVRRGANDECFAKVIADLPDAERALQALEHVRLFPSKGGLFKRVRTVVYERRLHEWVEGETGAKLVPVANGERITYRSQVQGQIIVDPGFGFYAGHGAGALAEDTRVVKLNSISKASDDQRQVRGVVVTSGSQRYLVVEADTAEFYYAPLGSAQTGDITFKKCGPMEMGLAQGYRQFMSAHHPVQLVDADFIALPPLKKVYKQLKRAGFREADINELKQQCKGMSPEQQREVAYQLQQANAILKPDVALRPHRVAPLQTPPGFVQWPAKRQNQFYAEHAKDTVNQALKATGLGPGNQVRSATDVARADAATFTLGWLRRTTDLKAPRAGDLIMKTGAGNCGEMAILAREILNTSGARAAEWHAGNAHAFTVVGGPTGPVKPTVDFSEPTWANAWVVDPWADISCPASDYMAQLKATMAKWDKAGWKIREGIKRNMSPLDPDWLDTLINQPKQPYGSQVDSVTPVIARFPLKPTNTVHVPMGESTTLDTGNEALSTRSLTDCSAIAVLTDWDGARYQTRTLMHVTGSNLELGLRGDTHALLDQLQASLNNGGRVILVGGISSDSLQGMATTIGQSFQGGQPLRDLLQARAGVSVTLASSLGITINADGTFELIEGSGKGVFPVDQVREIFDRVD
;
A
#
# COMPACT_ATOMS: atom_id res chain seq x y z
N MET A 1 18.32 -9.56 56.57
CA MET A 1 18.75 -8.76 55.41
C MET A 1 17.99 -9.31 54.20
N ILE A 2 16.91 -8.70 53.68
CA ILE A 2 16.36 -7.35 53.86
C ILE A 2 17.31 -6.25 53.41
N LEU A 3 17.22 -5.85 52.14
CA LEU A 3 16.72 -4.53 51.67
C LEU A 3 16.35 -4.66 50.16
N PRO A 4 15.50 -3.79 49.57
CA PRO A 4 14.86 -4.03 48.27
C PRO A 4 15.45 -3.24 47.08
N PRO A 5 15.16 -3.66 45.83
CA PRO A 5 15.36 -2.82 44.63
C PRO A 5 14.23 -1.79 44.48
N HIS A 6 14.58 -0.53 44.16
CA HIS A 6 13.61 0.51 43.84
C HIS A 6 13.36 0.62 42.33
N THR A 7 12.10 0.79 41.94
CA THR A 7 11.67 1.11 40.57
C THR A 7 11.70 2.61 40.32
N GLN A 8 12.16 3.03 39.13
CA GLN A 8 11.95 4.39 38.63
C GLN A 8 10.71 4.45 37.72
N PRO A 9 9.83 5.45 37.87
CA PRO A 9 8.80 5.79 36.90
C PRO A 9 9.29 6.83 35.86
N SER A 10 8.53 6.98 34.77
CA SER A 10 8.75 7.97 33.71
C SER A 10 8.76 9.43 34.23
N PRO A 11 9.46 10.37 33.56
CA PRO A 11 9.60 11.74 34.04
C PRO A 11 8.28 12.53 34.00
N VAL A 12 7.92 13.11 35.15
CA VAL A 12 6.86 14.12 35.29
C VAL A 12 7.51 15.43 35.72
N TRP A 13 7.28 16.51 34.97
CA TRP A 13 7.81 17.84 35.30
C TRP A 13 6.91 18.57 36.31
N ASP A 14 7.03 18.21 37.59
CA ASP A 14 6.29 18.86 38.69
C ASP A 14 7.22 19.71 39.56
N PHE A 15 7.17 21.04 39.39
CA PHE A 15 7.82 22.01 40.29
C PHE A 15 6.86 22.38 41.42
N LYS A 16 7.20 22.05 42.67
CA LYS A 16 6.46 22.50 43.87
C LYS A 16 7.34 23.21 44.91
N PRO A 17 6.78 24.12 45.72
CA PRO A 17 7.56 25.01 46.56
C PRO A 17 7.93 24.37 47.89
N ILE A 18 9.09 24.77 48.43
CA ILE A 18 9.48 24.42 49.80
C ILE A 18 8.62 25.23 50.78
N THR A 19 7.90 24.55 51.67
CA THR A 19 7.24 25.15 52.83
C THR A 19 7.76 24.52 54.11
N GLY A 20 8.20 25.36 55.04
CA GLY A 20 8.63 25.01 56.38
C GLY A 20 8.44 26.21 57.28
N GLU A 21 7.91 26.00 58.48
CA GLU A 21 7.48 27.11 59.36
C GLU A 21 8.62 27.75 60.17
N LYS A 22 8.29 28.90 60.78
CA LYS A 22 9.21 29.87 61.40
C LYS A 22 10.05 29.31 62.56
N PRO A 23 11.17 30.00 62.84
CA PRO A 23 11.35 30.49 64.22
C PRO A 23 11.79 31.96 64.35
N ALA A 24 11.25 32.62 65.39
CA ALA A 24 11.80 33.77 66.14
C ALA A 24 12.12 35.11 65.40
N ALA A 25 12.53 36.12 66.19
CA ALA A 25 12.65 37.53 65.80
C ALA A 25 14.08 38.10 65.99
N MET A 26 14.30 39.32 65.48
CA MET A 26 15.59 40.00 65.35
C MET A 26 16.21 40.46 66.69
N PRO A 27 17.47 40.96 66.66
CA PRO A 27 17.60 42.41 66.76
C PRO A 27 18.44 43.07 65.64
N SER A 28 18.28 44.39 65.54
CA SER A 28 18.97 45.31 64.63
C SER A 28 20.42 45.62 65.02
N TYR A 29 21.21 46.15 64.09
CA TYR A 29 21.80 47.50 64.24
C TYR A 29 22.05 48.16 62.87
N SER A 30 22.36 49.46 62.86
CA SER A 30 22.15 50.34 61.70
C SER A 30 23.31 51.28 61.41
N ILE A 31 23.46 51.64 60.12
CA ILE A 31 23.95 52.92 59.57
C ILE A 31 25.32 53.42 60.03
N PHE A 32 26.25 53.52 59.08
CA PHE A 32 26.98 54.77 58.84
C PHE A 32 27.19 54.98 57.33
N GLU A 33 27.28 56.24 56.89
CA GLU A 33 27.37 56.64 55.49
C GLU A 33 28.78 56.42 54.89
N PRO A 34 28.95 56.56 53.57
CA PRO A 34 29.46 57.87 53.12
C PRO A 34 28.72 58.50 51.91
N ALA A 35 29.00 59.79 51.71
CA ALA A 35 28.51 60.65 50.64
C ALA A 35 28.89 60.16 49.21
N PRO A 36 28.17 60.59 48.15
CA PRO A 36 28.31 60.01 46.82
C PRO A 36 29.66 60.33 46.16
N PRO A 37 30.32 59.34 45.52
CA PRO A 37 31.49 59.61 44.67
C PRO A 37 31.05 60.38 43.40
N GLN A 38 31.96 61.23 42.90
CA GLN A 38 31.69 62.16 41.81
C GLN A 38 31.49 61.48 40.45
N VAL A 39 30.87 62.19 39.51
CA VAL A 39 30.63 61.75 38.13
C VAL A 39 31.95 61.59 37.36
N THR A 40 32.50 60.38 37.33
CA THR A 40 33.65 60.01 36.47
C THR A 40 33.21 59.28 35.19
N ASN A 41 32.30 59.91 34.44
CA ASN A 41 32.04 59.75 32.99
C ASN A 41 32.29 58.36 32.35
N SER A 42 31.82 57.27 32.98
CA SER A 42 31.74 55.96 32.36
C SER A 42 30.62 55.99 31.32
N ARG A 43 31.00 56.26 30.06
CA ARG A 43 30.13 56.38 28.89
C ARG A 43 28.94 55.41 28.97
N ARG A 44 27.70 55.94 29.02
CA ARG A 44 26.54 55.17 28.55
C ARG A 44 26.92 54.63 27.17
N PRO A 45 26.86 53.30 26.90
CA PRO A 45 27.16 52.78 25.59
C PRO A 45 26.22 53.47 24.61
N SER A 46 26.75 54.22 23.65
CA SER A 46 25.91 55.03 22.76
C SER A 46 24.99 54.11 21.97
N MET A 47 23.81 54.57 21.57
CA MET A 47 22.88 53.70 20.85
C MET A 47 23.46 53.20 19.52
N ALA A 48 24.33 53.99 18.87
CA ALA A 48 25.10 53.54 17.72
C ALA A 48 26.09 52.39 18.05
N ARG A 49 26.66 52.37 19.26
CA ARG A 49 27.48 51.25 19.73
C ARG A 49 26.62 50.01 20.00
N GLN A 50 25.53 50.13 20.75
CA GLN A 50 24.61 49.00 21.02
C GLN A 50 24.08 48.37 19.72
N LYS A 51 23.73 49.21 18.75
CA LYS A 51 23.39 48.81 17.37
C LYS A 51 24.55 48.10 16.64
N ALA A 52 25.78 48.59 16.77
CA ALA A 52 26.96 47.96 16.16
C ALA A 52 27.31 46.62 16.82
N ASP A 53 27.25 46.54 18.15
CA ASP A 53 27.54 45.34 18.93
C ASP A 53 26.52 44.22 18.58
N TYR A 54 25.23 44.54 18.39
CA TYR A 54 24.22 43.58 17.89
C TYR A 54 24.39 43.22 16.40
N LYS A 55 24.83 44.16 15.55
CA LYS A 55 25.12 43.88 14.13
C LYS A 55 26.32 42.94 13.98
N GLN A 56 27.36 43.12 14.80
CA GLN A 56 28.52 42.23 14.86
C GLN A 56 28.13 40.84 15.40
N LEU A 57 27.24 40.77 16.40
CA LEU A 57 26.68 39.51 16.90
C LEU A 57 26.05 38.69 15.77
N LEU A 58 25.09 39.28 15.04
CA LEU A 58 24.39 38.65 13.92
C LEU A 58 25.34 38.18 12.83
N GLN A 59 26.32 39.02 12.46
CA GLN A 59 27.32 38.68 11.44
C GLN A 59 28.26 37.54 11.87
N THR A 60 28.63 37.49 13.16
CA THR A 60 29.51 36.44 13.70
C THR A 60 28.79 35.11 13.81
N THR A 61 27.57 35.09 14.34
CA THR A 61 26.75 33.87 14.44
C THR A 61 26.42 33.31 13.05
N HIS A 62 26.12 34.15 12.06
CA HIS A 62 25.97 33.67 10.68
C HIS A 62 27.25 33.05 10.12
N ALA A 63 28.39 33.72 10.26
CA ALA A 63 29.66 33.25 9.68
C ALA A 63 30.20 31.95 10.34
N ALA A 64 29.66 31.57 11.50
CA ALA A 64 29.98 30.32 12.19
C ALA A 64 28.99 29.18 11.88
N LEU A 65 27.88 29.44 11.18
CA LEU A 65 26.89 28.42 10.82
C LEU A 65 27.46 27.49 9.72
N PRO A 66 27.55 26.16 9.93
CA PRO A 66 28.19 25.29 8.95
C PRO A 66 27.39 25.16 7.64
N ASN A 67 28.03 25.42 6.50
CA ASN A 67 27.44 25.24 5.18
C ASN A 67 27.78 23.86 4.60
N VAL A 68 26.78 22.98 4.52
CA VAL A 68 26.90 21.61 3.99
C VAL A 68 27.57 21.55 2.62
N ARG A 69 27.34 22.53 1.74
CA ARG A 69 27.92 22.52 0.38
C ARG A 69 29.38 22.94 0.35
N ASP A 70 29.80 23.82 1.25
CA ASP A 70 31.21 24.20 1.38
C ASP A 70 32.02 23.08 2.06
N GLU A 71 31.42 22.37 3.01
CA GLU A 71 31.99 21.17 3.64
C GLU A 71 32.08 20.00 2.64
N ALA A 72 31.02 19.76 1.85
CA ALA A 72 31.03 18.75 0.79
C ALA A 72 32.03 19.08 -0.32
N LYS A 73 32.26 20.37 -0.62
CA LYS A 73 33.32 20.79 -1.55
C LYS A 73 34.70 20.43 -1.00
N GLN A 74 34.99 20.74 0.26
CA GLN A 74 36.25 20.34 0.90
C GLN A 74 36.46 18.82 0.87
N TRP A 75 35.42 18.05 1.22
CA TRP A 75 35.43 16.58 1.15
C TRP A 75 35.72 16.05 -0.28
N ALA A 76 35.07 16.62 -1.30
CA ALA A 76 35.30 16.29 -2.69
C ALA A 76 36.73 16.61 -3.17
N GLU A 77 37.27 17.78 -2.79
CA GLU A 77 38.62 18.21 -3.13
C GLU A 77 39.69 17.33 -2.45
N ASP A 78 39.48 16.94 -1.19
CA ASP A 78 40.38 16.02 -0.46
C ASP A 78 40.33 14.59 -1.01
N MET A 79 39.17 14.09 -1.45
CA MET A 79 39.09 12.80 -2.15
C MET A 79 39.78 12.83 -3.52
N VAL A 80 39.57 13.87 -4.32
CA VAL A 80 40.26 14.04 -5.62
C VAL A 80 41.77 14.17 -5.41
N PHE A 81 42.20 14.88 -4.37
CA PHE A 81 43.62 14.97 -3.99
C PHE A 81 44.19 13.62 -3.54
N THR A 82 43.43 12.84 -2.76
CA THR A 82 43.83 11.50 -2.30
C THR A 82 43.97 10.51 -3.46
N LEU A 83 43.01 10.50 -4.40
CA LEU A 83 42.98 9.57 -5.53
C LEU A 83 43.94 9.94 -6.67
N THR A 84 44.31 11.22 -6.83
CA THR A 84 45.12 11.68 -7.98
C THR A 84 46.43 12.41 -7.64
N GLY A 85 46.66 12.76 -6.37
CA GLY A 85 47.75 13.63 -5.94
C GLY A 85 47.64 15.09 -6.43
N ARG A 86 46.49 15.50 -6.98
CA ARG A 86 46.27 16.83 -7.58
C ARG A 86 45.15 17.58 -6.87
N LYS A 87 45.38 18.87 -6.58
CA LYS A 87 44.31 19.78 -6.18
C LYS A 87 43.59 20.28 -7.44
N ILE A 88 42.28 20.07 -7.49
CA ILE A 88 41.38 20.47 -8.58
C ILE A 88 40.12 21.00 -7.90
N ASP A 89 39.58 22.14 -8.36
CA ASP A 89 38.31 22.67 -7.85
C ASP A 89 37.17 21.69 -8.18
N ALA A 90 36.53 21.15 -7.14
CA ALA A 90 35.51 20.12 -7.31
C ALA A 90 34.25 20.61 -8.05
N ASP A 91 33.96 21.90 -8.07
CA ASP A 91 32.84 22.46 -8.85
C ASP A 91 33.10 22.47 -10.37
N THR A 92 34.35 22.19 -10.78
CA THR A 92 34.73 22.05 -12.21
C THR A 92 34.68 20.60 -12.70
N ILE A 93 34.37 19.64 -11.81
CA ILE A 93 34.22 18.22 -12.13
C ILE A 93 32.73 17.87 -12.02
N PHE A 94 32.19 17.17 -13.02
CA PHE A 94 30.80 16.75 -13.08
C PHE A 94 30.72 15.22 -13.12
N LEU A 95 29.88 14.63 -12.26
CA LEU A 95 29.40 13.27 -12.45
C LEU A 95 28.21 13.33 -13.41
N ASN A 96 28.38 12.73 -14.58
CA ASN A 96 27.36 12.64 -15.62
C ASN A 96 26.91 11.18 -15.74
N ARG A 97 25.61 10.89 -15.61
CA ARG A 97 24.99 9.57 -15.81
C ARG A 97 24.25 9.51 -17.15
N PHE A 98 24.23 8.36 -17.81
CA PHE A 98 23.70 8.15 -19.17
C PHE A 98 22.90 6.86 -19.28
N GLN A 99 22.09 6.72 -20.34
CA GLN A 99 21.41 5.46 -20.66
C GLN A 99 22.22 4.57 -21.61
N GLN A 100 23.00 5.16 -22.53
CA GLN A 100 23.82 4.45 -23.51
C GLN A 100 25.32 4.69 -23.28
N ALA A 101 26.14 3.72 -23.64
CA ALA A 101 27.59 3.78 -23.56
C ALA A 101 28.24 3.13 -24.80
N GLN A 102 29.34 3.70 -25.27
CA GLN A 102 30.12 3.24 -26.43
C GLN A 102 31.55 2.94 -25.95
N SER A 103 32.14 1.83 -26.36
CA SER A 103 33.49 1.47 -25.87
C SER A 103 34.58 2.33 -26.52
N ALA A 104 35.45 2.91 -25.70
CA ALA A 104 36.51 3.82 -26.15
C ALA A 104 37.73 3.82 -25.21
N ASN A 105 38.83 4.41 -25.67
CA ASN A 105 40.08 4.53 -24.90
C ASN A 105 40.00 5.69 -23.88
N THR A 106 39.11 5.54 -22.90
CA THR A 106 38.86 6.49 -21.80
C THR A 106 39.25 5.87 -20.45
N VAL A 107 39.18 6.67 -19.37
CA VAL A 107 39.51 6.22 -18.00
C VAL A 107 38.52 5.16 -17.48
N THR A 108 37.28 5.15 -17.96
CA THR A 108 36.27 4.12 -17.64
C THR A 108 36.18 2.99 -18.68
N GLY A 109 36.80 3.14 -19.86
CA GLY A 109 36.60 2.26 -21.02
C GLY A 109 35.38 2.61 -21.88
N TRP A 110 34.63 3.65 -21.50
CA TRP A 110 33.39 4.09 -22.16
C TRP A 110 33.40 5.58 -22.53
N GLU A 111 32.68 5.93 -23.60
CA GLU A 111 32.30 7.29 -23.96
C GLU A 111 30.82 7.38 -24.35
N HIS A 112 30.24 8.58 -24.26
CA HIS A 112 28.82 8.85 -24.46
C HIS A 112 28.66 9.93 -25.53
N VAL A 113 28.34 9.53 -26.75
CA VAL A 113 28.28 10.42 -27.93
C VAL A 113 26.87 10.42 -28.50
N GLY A 114 26.30 11.62 -28.70
CA GLY A 114 24.93 11.81 -29.21
C GLY A 114 23.82 11.79 -28.13
N GLU A 115 24.15 11.50 -26.88
CA GLU A 115 23.24 11.59 -25.72
C GLU A 115 23.66 12.77 -24.81
N GLU A 116 22.70 13.41 -24.14
CA GLU A 116 22.96 14.28 -22.98
C GLU A 116 22.71 13.47 -21.70
N PRO A 117 23.45 13.71 -20.61
CA PRO A 117 23.31 12.93 -19.40
C PRO A 117 21.93 13.10 -18.76
N THR A 118 21.36 11.99 -18.29
CA THR A 118 20.10 11.94 -17.54
C THR A 118 20.21 12.62 -16.18
N VAL A 119 21.41 12.60 -15.59
CA VAL A 119 21.77 13.36 -14.38
C VAL A 119 23.16 13.95 -14.61
N SER A 120 23.28 15.28 -14.46
CA SER A 120 24.56 15.98 -14.45
C SER A 120 24.67 16.81 -13.18
N GLN A 121 25.66 16.51 -12.35
CA GLN A 121 25.86 17.14 -11.05
C GLN A 121 27.33 17.50 -10.89
N ALA A 122 27.64 18.68 -10.33
CA ALA A 122 29.01 18.96 -9.90
C ALA A 122 29.40 17.99 -8.77
N LEU A 123 30.68 17.66 -8.67
CA LEU A 123 31.18 16.57 -7.84
C LEU A 123 30.70 16.61 -6.36
N PRO A 124 30.66 17.77 -5.68
CA PRO A 124 30.16 17.82 -4.30
C PRO A 124 28.65 17.54 -4.19
N ASP A 125 27.86 17.90 -5.21
CA ASP A 125 26.41 17.60 -5.24
C ASP A 125 26.16 16.11 -5.49
N ALA A 126 26.97 15.49 -6.35
CA ALA A 126 26.91 14.06 -6.63
C ALA A 126 27.23 13.22 -5.38
N LEU A 127 28.26 13.62 -4.63
CA LEU A 127 28.63 12.98 -3.36
C LEU A 127 27.55 13.12 -2.28
N LEU A 128 26.90 14.28 -2.19
CA LEU A 128 25.74 14.52 -1.33
C LEU A 128 24.47 13.74 -1.73
N SER A 129 24.47 13.11 -2.91
CA SER A 129 23.32 12.32 -3.40
C SER A 129 23.39 10.83 -3.01
N ASN A 130 24.54 10.38 -2.49
CA ASN A 130 24.91 8.98 -2.25
C ASN A 130 24.90 8.08 -3.50
N PHE A 131 25.61 6.95 -3.39
CA PHE A 131 25.57 5.85 -4.36
C PHE A 131 24.62 4.76 -3.87
N ASN A 132 23.95 4.06 -4.79
CA ASN A 132 22.92 3.06 -4.47
C ASN A 132 23.40 1.60 -4.66
N GLU A 133 22.52 0.63 -4.37
CA GLU A 133 22.81 -0.82 -4.48
C GLU A 133 23.19 -1.25 -5.93
N HIS A 134 22.59 -0.62 -6.95
CA HIS A 134 22.89 -0.87 -8.36
C HIS A 134 24.20 -0.19 -8.82
N ASP A 135 24.51 0.99 -8.29
CA ASP A 135 25.82 1.64 -8.48
C ASP A 135 26.98 0.81 -7.91
N SER A 136 26.69 0.03 -6.87
CA SER A 136 27.65 -0.85 -6.18
C SER A 136 27.99 -2.12 -6.98
N LEU A 137 27.31 -2.38 -8.10
CA LEU A 137 27.58 -3.52 -8.97
C LEU A 137 28.86 -3.29 -9.80
N PRO A 138 29.83 -4.22 -9.81
CA PRO A 138 31.11 -4.05 -10.51
C PRO A 138 30.95 -3.65 -11.99
N GLY A 139 31.60 -2.55 -12.38
CA GLY A 139 31.59 -2.03 -13.75
C GLY A 139 30.32 -1.30 -14.18
N VAL A 140 29.19 -1.46 -13.48
CA VAL A 140 27.90 -0.85 -13.86
C VAL A 140 27.96 0.67 -13.75
N LEU A 141 28.45 1.21 -12.63
CA LEU A 141 28.59 2.66 -12.44
C LEU A 141 29.60 3.30 -13.42
N ASP A 142 30.67 2.59 -13.78
CA ASP A 142 31.68 3.10 -14.73
C ASP A 142 31.23 2.98 -16.20
N GLN A 143 30.26 2.11 -16.50
CA GLN A 143 29.58 2.04 -17.79
C GLN A 143 28.46 3.08 -17.91
N GLN A 144 27.70 3.31 -16.84
CA GLN A 144 26.50 4.18 -16.86
C GLN A 144 26.80 5.62 -16.42
N ALA A 145 28.03 5.92 -15.98
CA ALA A 145 28.46 7.25 -15.59
C ALA A 145 29.94 7.51 -15.89
N GLY A 146 30.31 8.78 -15.88
CA GLY A 146 31.72 9.21 -15.93
C GLY A 146 31.93 10.56 -15.28
N LEU A 147 33.18 10.84 -14.91
CA LEU A 147 33.61 12.13 -14.36
C LEU A 147 34.20 13.00 -15.48
N TYR A 148 33.63 14.18 -15.72
CA TYR A 148 34.00 15.07 -16.82
C TYR A 148 34.24 16.51 -16.36
N LYS A 149 34.95 17.29 -17.17
CA LYS A 149 35.22 18.73 -16.94
C LYS A 149 34.08 19.63 -17.42
N ALA A 150 32.92 19.05 -17.73
CA ALA A 150 31.75 19.73 -18.24
C ALA A 150 30.49 18.90 -17.92
N GLY A 151 29.44 19.59 -17.46
CA GLY A 151 28.09 19.04 -17.42
C GLY A 151 27.39 19.09 -18.78
N SER A 152 26.06 19.00 -18.76
CA SER A 152 25.17 18.97 -19.93
C SER A 152 25.50 20.01 -21.01
N GLY A 153 25.28 19.62 -22.28
CA GLY A 153 25.45 20.46 -23.47
C GLY A 153 26.61 20.08 -24.38
N GLN A 154 27.20 18.88 -24.25
CA GLN A 154 28.30 18.38 -25.09
C GLN A 154 27.89 17.33 -26.13
N SER A 155 26.66 16.80 -26.11
CA SER A 155 26.18 15.75 -27.03
C SER A 155 26.45 16.06 -28.51
N THR A 156 26.27 17.33 -28.89
CA THR A 156 26.42 17.88 -30.24
C THR A 156 27.81 18.41 -30.55
N LYS A 157 28.76 18.31 -29.60
CA LYS A 157 30.12 18.91 -29.66
C LYS A 157 31.25 17.88 -29.55
N GLY A 158 30.93 16.59 -29.68
CA GLY A 158 31.88 15.48 -29.52
C GLY A 158 31.56 14.55 -28.34
N GLY A 159 30.49 14.81 -27.59
CA GLY A 159 30.04 13.95 -26.49
C GLY A 159 30.92 14.02 -25.24
N TYR A 160 30.93 12.94 -24.47
CA TYR A 160 31.63 12.81 -23.20
C TYR A 160 32.60 11.63 -23.28
N GLY A 161 33.91 11.91 -23.32
CA GLY A 161 34.94 10.91 -23.61
C GLY A 161 36.36 11.42 -23.36
N ALA A 162 37.34 10.85 -24.05
CA ALA A 162 38.77 11.03 -23.73
C ALA A 162 39.26 12.49 -23.71
N HIS A 163 38.58 13.39 -24.43
CA HIS A 163 38.94 14.80 -24.57
C HIS A 163 38.46 15.68 -23.39
N ASN A 164 37.37 15.31 -22.70
CA ASN A 164 36.79 16.08 -21.59
C ASN A 164 36.70 15.31 -20.26
N GLN A 165 37.08 14.03 -20.21
CA GLN A 165 37.18 13.22 -19.00
C GLN A 165 38.06 13.83 -17.89
N CYS A 166 37.76 13.47 -16.65
CA CYS A 166 38.64 13.54 -15.50
C CYS A 166 39.49 12.26 -15.39
N ALA A 167 40.54 12.26 -14.58
CA ALA A 167 41.45 11.13 -14.40
C ALA A 167 41.10 10.25 -13.18
N LEU A 168 39.80 9.97 -13.01
CA LEU A 168 39.23 9.08 -11.98
C LEU A 168 38.04 8.33 -12.59
N THR A 169 37.79 7.09 -12.14
CA THR A 169 36.50 6.43 -12.40
C THR A 169 35.47 6.82 -11.33
N PRO A 170 34.16 6.83 -11.65
CA PRO A 170 33.09 6.88 -10.67
C PRO A 170 33.21 5.81 -9.55
N SER A 171 33.62 4.58 -9.87
CA SER A 171 33.82 3.52 -8.88
C SER A 171 34.96 3.81 -7.90
N GLN A 172 36.07 4.41 -8.34
CA GLN A 172 37.15 4.84 -7.46
C GLN A 172 36.68 5.93 -6.48
N LEU A 173 35.90 6.89 -6.97
CA LEU A 173 35.29 7.94 -6.15
C LEU A 173 34.34 7.34 -5.11
N MET A 174 33.45 6.43 -5.52
CA MET A 174 32.51 5.72 -4.64
C MET A 174 33.25 4.96 -3.53
N HIS A 175 34.23 4.13 -3.89
CA HIS A 175 35.02 3.35 -2.93
C HIS A 175 35.88 4.21 -1.97
N GLU A 176 36.27 5.43 -2.36
CA GLU A 176 36.93 6.37 -1.45
C GLU A 176 35.91 7.04 -0.51
N SER A 177 34.76 7.47 -1.04
CA SER A 177 33.69 8.13 -0.26
C SER A 177 33.17 7.26 0.88
N TRP A 178 33.13 5.93 0.70
CA TRP A 178 32.71 4.97 1.72
C TRP A 178 33.64 4.91 2.94
N LYS A 179 34.91 5.35 2.82
CA LYS A 179 35.88 5.38 3.94
C LYS A 179 35.71 6.60 4.85
N SER A 180 34.92 7.57 4.40
CA SER A 180 34.67 8.85 5.09
C SER A 180 33.23 8.94 5.56
N ASP A 181 33.05 9.35 6.82
CA ASP A 181 31.74 9.58 7.42
C ASP A 181 31.40 11.09 7.41
N PHE A 182 30.75 11.53 6.34
CA PHE A 182 30.32 12.91 6.18
C PHE A 182 29.15 13.29 7.12
N GLN A 183 28.33 12.32 7.55
CA GLN A 183 27.28 12.53 8.55
C GLN A 183 27.88 12.90 9.90
N THR A 184 28.85 12.12 10.39
CA THR A 184 29.57 12.40 11.64
C THR A 184 30.33 13.73 11.57
N HIS A 185 31.00 14.03 10.45
CA HIS A 185 31.69 15.31 10.26
C HIS A 185 30.73 16.51 10.37
N MET A 186 29.60 16.49 9.64
CA MET A 186 28.61 17.57 9.70
C MET A 186 27.95 17.67 11.09
N THR A 187 27.71 16.53 11.75
CA THR A 187 27.19 16.49 13.12
C THR A 187 28.14 17.20 14.10
N GLN A 188 29.45 16.91 14.04
CA GLN A 188 30.45 17.56 14.88
C GLN A 188 30.59 19.08 14.61
N LYS A 189 30.41 19.51 13.35
CA LYS A 189 30.35 20.93 12.98
C LYS A 189 29.13 21.62 13.62
N LEU A 190 27.95 20.99 13.54
CA LEU A 190 26.71 21.50 14.16
C LEU A 190 26.79 21.53 15.70
N GLU A 191 27.30 20.48 16.33
CA GLU A 191 27.52 20.45 17.79
C GLU A 191 28.46 21.56 18.25
N SER A 192 29.54 21.81 17.49
CA SER A 192 30.49 22.89 17.80
C SER A 192 29.84 24.28 17.66
N PHE A 193 29.09 24.52 16.58
CA PHE A 193 28.30 25.75 16.42
C PHE A 193 27.34 25.98 17.59
N TRP A 194 26.56 24.97 17.99
CA TRP A 194 25.59 25.11 19.07
C TRP A 194 26.24 25.27 20.45
N ARG A 195 27.41 24.67 20.69
CA ARG A 195 28.22 24.87 21.89
C ARG A 195 28.77 26.28 21.99
N ASP A 196 29.29 26.81 20.88
CA ASP A 196 30.10 28.04 20.89
C ASP A 196 29.27 29.31 20.61
N HIS A 197 28.12 29.19 19.92
CA HIS A 197 27.25 30.31 19.52
C HIS A 197 25.76 30.16 19.90
N GLY A 198 25.37 29.10 20.62
CA GLY A 198 23.96 28.87 20.98
C GLY A 198 23.31 30.02 21.79
N ASP A 199 24.04 30.67 22.68
CA ASP A 199 23.52 31.84 23.44
C ASP A 199 23.48 33.13 22.61
N ASP A 200 24.34 33.28 21.60
CA ASP A 200 24.26 34.37 20.63
C ASP A 200 22.99 34.19 19.77
N TYR A 201 22.75 32.98 19.25
CA TYR A 201 21.53 32.61 18.53
C TYR A 201 20.25 32.88 19.36
N ARG A 202 20.25 32.44 20.63
CA ARG A 202 19.16 32.71 21.59
C ARG A 202 18.92 34.22 21.81
N THR A 203 19.98 35.01 21.78
CA THR A 203 19.93 36.49 21.88
C THR A 203 19.32 37.11 20.63
N LEU A 204 19.64 36.59 19.44
CA LEU A 204 19.09 37.06 18.18
C LEU A 204 17.58 36.75 18.07
N LEU A 205 17.14 35.56 18.48
CA LEU A 205 15.71 35.18 18.56
C LEU A 205 14.90 36.18 19.40
N LYS A 206 15.45 36.58 20.55
CA LYS A 206 14.83 37.52 21.48
C LYS A 206 14.76 38.95 20.91
N GLY A 207 15.68 39.33 20.03
CA GLY A 207 15.62 40.61 19.32
C GLY A 207 14.57 40.62 18.23
N GLU A 208 14.52 39.58 17.37
CA GLU A 208 13.59 39.50 16.24
C GLU A 208 12.12 39.49 16.70
N PHE A 209 11.80 38.68 17.71
CA PHE A 209 10.45 38.64 18.31
C PHE A 209 9.96 40.03 18.75
N VAL A 210 10.83 40.81 19.39
CA VAL A 210 10.50 42.16 19.91
C VAL A 210 10.43 43.18 18.77
N TYR A 211 11.29 43.04 17.76
CA TYR A 211 11.25 43.85 16.54
C TYR A 211 9.90 43.70 15.81
N GLN A 212 9.50 42.45 15.51
CA GLN A 212 8.24 42.14 14.84
C GLN A 212 7.04 42.63 15.68
N ALA A 213 7.03 42.37 16.99
CA ALA A 213 5.94 42.80 17.88
C ALA A 213 5.78 44.33 17.90
N ARG A 214 6.88 45.10 17.92
CA ARG A 214 6.82 46.56 17.87
C ARG A 214 6.41 47.10 16.50
N GLN A 215 6.92 46.52 15.40
CA GLN A 215 6.52 46.95 14.05
C GLN A 215 5.05 46.70 13.78
N GLN A 216 4.53 45.52 14.13
CA GLN A 216 3.13 45.18 13.88
C GLN A 216 2.19 46.06 14.72
N LEU A 217 2.53 46.33 15.98
CA LEU A 217 1.82 47.33 16.81
C LEU A 217 1.83 48.72 16.15
N LYS A 218 2.99 49.20 15.69
CA LYS A 218 3.11 50.51 15.04
C LYS A 218 2.37 50.60 13.72
N ALA A 219 2.32 49.51 12.95
CA ALA A 219 1.52 49.43 11.72
C ALA A 219 0.02 49.56 12.04
N TYR A 220 -0.47 48.80 13.04
CA TYR A 220 -1.86 48.87 13.48
C TYR A 220 -2.22 50.24 14.08
N GLU A 221 -1.39 50.81 14.95
CA GLU A 221 -1.64 52.12 15.56
C GLU A 221 -1.55 53.29 14.56
N ARG A 222 -0.77 53.17 13.48
CA ARG A 222 -0.74 54.16 12.38
C ARG A 222 -1.91 54.05 11.41
N ALA A 223 -2.48 52.85 11.24
CA ALA A 223 -3.64 52.65 10.38
C ALA A 223 -4.86 53.44 10.90
N SER A 224 -5.60 54.06 9.98
CA SER A 224 -6.87 54.74 10.28
C SER A 224 -7.97 53.76 10.69
N PRO A 225 -9.07 54.22 11.32
CA PRO A 225 -10.19 53.35 11.69
C PRO A 225 -10.80 52.58 10.50
N ALA A 226 -10.76 53.13 9.29
CA ALA A 226 -11.21 52.46 8.07
C ALA A 226 -10.25 51.35 7.63
N GLU A 227 -8.94 51.65 7.57
CA GLU A 227 -7.90 50.63 7.27
C GLU A 227 -7.95 49.47 8.29
N ARG A 228 -8.11 49.77 9.60
CA ARG A 228 -8.25 48.75 10.65
C ARG A 228 -9.53 47.91 10.55
N ALA A 229 -10.62 48.47 10.03
CA ALA A 229 -11.86 47.75 9.82
C ALA A 229 -11.76 46.77 8.63
N GLN A 230 -10.90 47.08 7.65
CA GLN A 230 -10.64 46.24 6.47
C GLN A 230 -9.55 45.18 6.70
N MET A 231 -8.63 45.38 7.65
CA MET A 231 -7.67 44.34 8.06
C MET A 231 -8.39 43.04 8.47
N PRO A 232 -7.93 41.84 8.03
CA PRO A 232 -8.41 40.56 8.54
C PRO A 232 -8.34 40.50 10.08
N ALA A 233 -9.26 39.79 10.73
CA ALA A 233 -9.35 39.77 12.20
C ALA A 233 -8.04 39.30 12.84
N GLU A 234 -7.41 38.32 12.19
CA GLU A 234 -6.14 37.70 12.53
C GLU A 234 -4.98 38.70 12.59
N GLN A 235 -5.03 39.77 11.80
CA GLN A 235 -3.94 40.74 11.68
C GLN A 235 -4.08 41.94 12.62
N ARG A 236 -5.17 42.04 13.38
CA ARG A 236 -5.52 43.20 14.24
C ARG A 236 -4.78 43.16 15.59
N PHE A 237 -3.47 43.35 15.53
CA PHE A 237 -2.58 43.29 16.70
C PHE A 237 -2.59 44.61 17.49
N THR A 238 -3.28 44.62 18.63
CA THR A 238 -3.52 45.82 19.45
C THR A 238 -2.42 46.08 20.49
N ARG A 239 -2.53 47.20 21.19
CA ARG A 239 -1.69 47.55 22.35
C ARG A 239 -1.83 46.56 23.51
N ASP A 240 -2.97 45.87 23.63
CA ASP A 240 -3.19 44.83 24.63
C ASP A 240 -2.54 43.51 24.21
N ASP A 241 -2.62 43.14 22.93
CA ASP A 241 -1.94 41.98 22.35
C ASP A 241 -0.41 42.11 22.48
N TYR A 242 0.13 43.29 22.17
CA TYR A 242 1.55 43.60 22.40
C TYR A 242 1.96 43.40 23.86
N ARG A 243 1.15 43.87 24.82
CA ARG A 243 1.42 43.68 26.25
C ARG A 243 1.40 42.20 26.64
N LEU A 244 0.52 41.41 26.04
CA LEU A 244 0.39 39.98 26.29
C LEU A 244 1.64 39.22 25.81
N VAL A 245 2.02 39.35 24.53
CA VAL A 245 3.15 38.60 23.97
C VAL A 245 4.50 39.00 24.59
N MET A 246 4.67 40.29 24.95
CA MET A 246 5.87 40.76 25.64
C MET A 246 6.06 40.16 27.04
N GLY A 247 5.06 39.47 27.62
CA GLY A 247 5.22 38.70 28.85
C GLY A 247 6.20 37.52 28.75
N ALA A 248 6.49 37.03 27.53
CA ALA A 248 7.58 36.08 27.27
C ALA A 248 8.98 36.71 27.25
N ALA A 249 9.07 38.04 27.13
CA ALA A 249 10.31 38.81 27.21
C ALA A 249 10.29 39.74 28.44
N SER A 250 9.86 39.20 29.59
CA SER A 250 9.46 39.95 30.79
C SER A 250 10.52 40.85 31.46
N ASN A 251 11.78 40.78 31.01
CA ASN A 251 12.87 41.66 31.41
C ASN A 251 13.04 42.91 30.52
N LEU A 252 12.26 43.03 29.45
CA LEU A 252 12.32 44.14 28.49
C LEU A 252 11.22 45.18 28.75
N PRO A 253 11.46 46.46 28.42
CA PRO A 253 10.46 47.51 28.59
C PRO A 253 9.27 47.36 27.62
N LEU A 254 8.05 47.49 28.16
CA LEU A 254 6.79 47.53 27.41
C LEU A 254 6.58 48.83 26.59
N ALA A 255 7.55 49.74 26.60
CA ALA A 255 7.54 50.93 25.76
C ALA A 255 8.13 50.59 24.38
N ASP A 256 7.29 50.62 23.34
CA ASP A 256 7.66 50.31 21.95
C ASP A 256 8.62 51.33 21.34
N ASN A 257 8.78 52.50 21.97
CA ASN A 257 9.72 53.55 21.59
C ASN A 257 10.99 53.59 22.47
N GLN A 258 11.13 52.67 23.44
CA GLN A 258 12.30 52.64 24.32
C GLN A 258 13.42 51.80 23.69
N ALA A 259 14.58 52.43 23.52
CA ALA A 259 15.80 51.78 23.06
C ALA A 259 16.25 50.66 24.03
N LEU A 260 16.64 49.52 23.48
CA LEU A 260 17.13 48.34 24.20
C LEU A 260 18.66 48.31 24.28
N THR A 261 19.20 47.28 24.93
CA THR A 261 20.63 46.94 24.95
C THR A 261 20.83 45.46 24.64
N VAL A 262 22.00 45.11 24.09
CA VAL A 262 22.42 43.73 23.84
C VAL A 262 22.47 42.96 25.15
N GLU A 263 22.86 43.59 26.26
CA GLU A 263 22.83 43.00 27.60
C GLU A 263 21.40 42.59 28.03
N GLN A 264 20.38 43.41 27.71
CA GLN A 264 18.97 43.08 27.99
C GLN A 264 18.44 41.94 27.10
N LEU A 265 18.91 41.83 25.85
CA LEU A 265 18.56 40.73 24.95
C LEU A 265 19.29 39.43 25.31
N ARG A 266 20.53 39.53 25.82
CA ARG A 266 21.33 38.41 26.36
C ARG A 266 20.76 37.86 27.67
N ALA A 267 20.18 38.71 28.51
CA ALA A 267 19.56 38.28 29.76
C ALA A 267 18.36 37.34 29.51
N GLN A 268 18.47 36.11 30.02
CA GLN A 268 17.35 35.17 30.11
C GLN A 268 16.31 35.68 31.11
N ALA A 269 15.02 35.47 30.82
CA ALA A 269 13.93 35.81 31.73
C ALA A 269 12.75 34.83 31.57
N PRO A 270 12.19 34.29 32.68
CA PRO A 270 11.02 33.43 32.59
C PRO A 270 9.77 34.20 32.14
N VAL A 271 8.79 33.47 31.62
CA VAL A 271 7.45 34.02 31.31
C VAL A 271 6.83 34.61 32.58
N LYS A 272 6.40 35.87 32.53
CA LYS A 272 5.73 36.57 33.65
C LYS A 272 4.59 37.44 33.17
N GLY A 273 3.58 37.63 34.03
CA GLY A 273 2.38 38.41 33.75
C GLY A 273 1.15 37.54 33.55
N VAL A 274 0.14 38.09 32.87
CA VAL A 274 -1.17 37.45 32.63
C VAL A 274 -1.21 36.60 31.34
N VAL A 275 -0.07 36.06 30.92
CA VAL A 275 0.08 35.26 29.70
C VAL A 275 0.47 33.82 30.01
N LEU A 276 -0.11 32.88 29.26
CA LEU A 276 0.34 31.50 29.21
C LEU A 276 0.96 31.24 27.83
N THR A 277 2.28 31.06 27.77
CA THR A 277 2.99 30.72 26.54
C THR A 277 3.08 29.21 26.39
N HIS A 278 2.84 28.71 25.18
CA HIS A 278 2.95 27.31 24.79
C HIS A 278 3.73 27.21 23.48
N LEU A 279 4.35 26.07 23.24
CA LEU A 279 4.85 25.66 21.93
C LEU A 279 3.68 25.02 21.16
N LEU A 280 3.46 25.40 19.90
CA LEU A 280 2.42 24.78 19.06
C LEU A 280 2.77 23.31 18.82
N ASP A 281 1.78 22.42 18.87
CA ASP A 281 1.93 21.04 18.37
C ASP A 281 0.85 20.67 17.35
N ILE A 282 1.20 19.75 16.45
CA ILE A 282 0.28 19.11 15.51
C ILE A 282 0.41 17.61 15.72
N ASN A 283 -0.70 16.95 16.04
CA ASN A 283 -0.76 15.53 16.36
C ASN A 283 0.15 15.12 17.54
N GLY A 284 0.36 16.02 18.51
CA GLY A 284 1.30 15.84 19.61
C GLY A 284 2.78 16.01 19.24
N LEU A 285 3.09 16.32 17.98
CA LEU A 285 4.43 16.58 17.46
C LEU A 285 4.68 18.10 17.49
N PRO A 286 5.63 18.60 18.30
CA PRO A 286 5.82 20.03 18.49
C PRO A 286 6.47 20.71 17.27
N ALA A 287 6.04 21.93 16.98
CA ALA A 287 6.79 22.87 16.17
C ALA A 287 8.10 23.25 16.88
N ASN A 288 9.12 23.66 16.14
CA ASN A 288 10.41 24.02 16.75
C ASN A 288 10.41 25.45 17.35
N ASP A 289 9.54 26.32 16.83
CA ASP A 289 9.67 27.77 16.94
C ASP A 289 8.33 28.53 16.98
N ILE A 290 7.23 27.94 16.51
CA ILE A 290 5.88 28.54 16.58
C ILE A 290 5.37 28.55 18.03
N LEU A 291 4.97 29.73 18.52
CA LEU A 291 4.46 29.93 19.88
C LEU A 291 2.97 30.27 19.89
N ARG A 292 2.23 29.75 20.88
CA ARG A 292 0.88 30.21 21.23
C ARG A 292 0.87 30.97 22.56
N PHE A 293 0.38 32.20 22.55
CA PHE A 293 0.10 33.00 23.74
C PHE A 293 -1.39 32.97 24.05
N THR A 294 -1.77 32.54 25.26
CA THR A 294 -3.16 32.55 25.73
C THR A 294 -3.36 33.64 26.79
N ALA A 295 -4.42 34.43 26.67
CA ALA A 295 -4.77 35.48 27.64
C ALA A 295 -5.42 34.93 28.92
N ILE A 296 -5.03 35.47 30.07
CA ILE A 296 -5.74 35.28 31.35
C ILE A 296 -6.71 36.44 31.57
N ASP A 297 -7.84 36.43 30.87
CA ASP A 297 -8.99 37.31 31.19
C ASP A 297 -9.56 36.98 32.57
N ASP A 298 -9.94 38.00 33.35
CA ASP A 298 -10.48 37.89 34.72
C ASP A 298 -11.91 37.29 34.81
N GLY A 299 -12.50 36.89 33.68
CA GLY A 299 -13.84 36.29 33.60
C GLY A 299 -13.91 34.83 34.09
N PRO A 300 -15.13 34.28 34.26
CA PRO A 300 -15.33 32.87 34.59
C PRO A 300 -14.74 31.99 33.48
N ALA A 301 -13.71 31.21 33.83
CA ALA A 301 -12.87 30.52 32.86
C ALA A 301 -13.67 29.47 32.04
N ARG A 302 -13.74 29.69 30.73
CA ARG A 302 -14.10 28.63 29.78
C ARG A 302 -12.90 27.69 29.62
N GLN A 303 -13.06 26.46 30.06
CA GLN A 303 -12.09 25.39 29.84
C GLN A 303 -12.64 24.43 28.79
N LEU A 304 -11.84 24.14 27.77
CA LEU A 304 -12.17 23.21 26.70
C LEU A 304 -11.01 22.20 26.61
N ARG A 305 -11.27 20.96 27.02
CA ARG A 305 -10.28 19.86 27.17
C ARG A 305 -8.99 20.34 27.86
N ASP A 306 -9.12 20.88 29.07
CA ASP A 306 -8.04 21.43 29.91
C ASP A 306 -7.23 22.61 29.31
N ARG A 307 -7.47 23.02 28.05
CA ARG A 307 -7.03 24.30 27.47
C ARG A 307 -7.93 25.44 27.98
N ARG A 308 -7.40 26.67 28.06
CA ARG A 308 -8.17 27.89 28.41
C ARG A 308 -8.61 28.59 27.13
N ASP A 309 -9.92 28.65 26.91
CA ASP A 309 -10.52 29.40 25.80
C ASP A 309 -10.55 30.92 26.09
N GLY A 310 -10.68 31.71 25.03
CA GLY A 310 -10.46 33.16 25.00
C GLY A 310 -9.36 33.53 24.01
N VAL A 311 -8.81 34.74 24.13
CA VAL A 311 -7.83 35.27 23.17
C VAL A 311 -6.57 34.42 23.09
N GLN A 312 -6.24 34.00 21.88
CA GLN A 312 -5.00 33.34 21.49
C GLN A 312 -4.21 34.24 20.54
N ILE A 313 -2.89 34.17 20.57
CA ILE A 313 -2.02 34.76 19.56
C ILE A 313 -0.99 33.71 19.14
N LEU A 314 -0.94 33.36 17.86
CA LEU A 314 0.18 32.62 17.28
C LEU A 314 1.30 33.58 16.90
N TYR A 315 2.54 33.26 17.24
CA TYR A 315 3.73 33.84 16.64
C TYR A 315 4.38 32.80 15.75
N ILE A 316 4.46 33.10 14.45
CA ILE A 316 5.03 32.22 13.42
C ILE A 316 6.24 32.97 12.84
N PRO A 317 7.48 32.55 13.13
CA PRO A 317 8.69 33.18 12.58
C PRO A 317 8.64 33.26 11.05
N GLY A 318 9.07 34.39 10.48
CA GLY A 318 9.10 34.59 9.03
C GLY A 318 7.74 34.81 8.35
N HIS A 319 6.61 34.45 8.99
CA HIS A 319 5.28 34.79 8.48
C HIS A 319 5.07 36.31 8.48
N GLN A 320 4.22 36.82 7.58
CA GLN A 320 3.89 38.24 7.48
C GLN A 320 2.36 38.46 7.45
N PRO A 321 1.78 39.11 8.48
CA PRO A 321 2.42 39.57 9.72
C PRO A 321 2.80 38.41 10.66
N ALA A 322 3.84 38.58 11.48
CA ALA A 322 4.40 37.50 12.29
C ALA A 322 3.52 37.07 13.48
N PHE A 323 2.65 37.95 13.98
CA PHE A 323 1.67 37.64 15.03
C PHE A 323 0.25 37.57 14.45
N LEU A 324 -0.49 36.51 14.79
CA LEU A 324 -1.87 36.28 14.35
C LEU A 324 -2.79 36.08 15.57
N ARG A 325 -3.79 36.96 15.72
CA ARG A 325 -4.73 36.99 16.85
C ARG A 325 -6.01 36.21 16.56
N PHE A 326 -6.47 35.40 17.50
CA PHE A 326 -7.75 34.69 17.44
C PHE A 326 -8.54 34.93 18.73
N ASP A 327 -9.84 35.18 18.61
CA ASP A 327 -10.69 35.46 19.79
C ASP A 327 -11.13 34.20 20.56
N SER A 328 -10.82 33.00 20.03
CA SER A 328 -11.04 31.70 20.67
C SER A 328 -10.03 30.64 20.18
N LEU A 329 -9.94 29.51 20.89
CA LEU A 329 -9.17 28.34 20.44
C LEU A 329 -9.73 27.78 19.11
N THR A 330 -11.04 27.60 19.00
CA THR A 330 -11.74 27.17 17.77
C THR A 330 -11.33 28.01 16.55
N ALA A 331 -11.24 29.33 16.67
CA ALA A 331 -10.88 30.20 15.54
C ALA A 331 -9.43 29.97 15.07
N MET A 332 -8.51 29.76 16.01
CA MET A 332 -7.11 29.42 15.73
C MET A 332 -6.98 28.03 15.09
N ASP A 333 -7.63 27.02 15.66
CA ASP A 333 -7.55 25.63 15.18
C ASP A 333 -8.22 25.48 13.78
N GLN A 334 -9.27 26.25 13.50
CA GLN A 334 -9.84 26.39 12.15
C GLN A 334 -8.89 27.09 11.17
N TRP A 335 -8.19 28.14 11.59
CA TRP A 335 -7.21 28.85 10.76
C TRP A 335 -6.03 27.95 10.40
N VAL A 336 -5.50 27.16 11.35
CA VAL A 336 -4.43 26.18 11.13
C VAL A 336 -4.87 25.12 10.10
N ALA A 337 -6.07 24.55 10.27
CA ALA A 337 -6.63 23.59 9.32
C ALA A 337 -6.88 24.19 7.92
N ALA A 338 -7.18 25.50 7.84
CA ALA A 338 -7.33 26.21 6.56
C ALA A 338 -5.99 26.40 5.84
N GLN A 339 -4.86 26.61 6.55
CA GLN A 339 -3.54 26.71 5.91
C GLN A 339 -3.18 25.42 5.17
N GLY A 340 -3.58 24.27 5.73
CA GLY A 340 -3.35 22.95 5.11
C GLY A 340 -3.97 22.77 3.72
N ARG A 341 -4.98 23.56 3.34
CA ARG A 341 -5.69 23.42 2.03
C ARG A 341 -4.91 24.00 0.86
N ASP A 342 -4.17 25.06 1.13
CA ASP A 342 -3.32 25.73 0.16
C ASP A 342 -1.95 25.01 0.14
N ALA A 343 -1.44 24.68 -1.04
CA ALA A 343 -0.25 23.84 -1.15
C ALA A 343 1.01 24.53 -0.61
N ASP A 344 1.13 25.84 -0.85
CA ASP A 344 2.31 26.63 -0.49
C ASP A 344 2.23 27.02 1.00
N LYS A 345 1.06 27.47 1.47
CA LYS A 345 0.86 27.78 2.91
C LYS A 345 0.99 26.53 3.80
N ARG A 346 0.54 25.36 3.31
CA ARG A 346 0.79 24.10 4.02
C ARG A 346 2.29 23.79 4.06
N LYS A 347 3.01 23.88 2.94
CA LYS A 347 4.46 23.62 2.87
C LYS A 347 5.26 24.57 3.78
N ALA A 348 4.87 25.84 3.85
CA ALA A 348 5.43 26.82 4.77
C ALA A 348 5.19 26.42 6.24
N LEU A 349 3.96 26.05 6.61
CA LEU A 349 3.62 25.62 7.97
C LEU A 349 4.33 24.31 8.36
N GLU A 350 4.36 23.31 7.47
CA GLU A 350 5.12 22.07 7.62
C GLU A 350 6.63 22.37 7.83
N GLY A 351 7.15 23.45 7.24
CA GLY A 351 8.55 23.87 7.33
C GLY A 351 9.03 24.30 8.73
N HIS A 352 8.12 24.47 9.69
CA HIS A 352 8.43 24.73 11.11
C HIS A 352 8.67 23.46 11.95
N PHE A 353 8.42 22.28 11.38
CA PHE A 353 8.58 20.96 12.03
C PHE A 353 9.83 20.24 11.51
N ALA A 354 10.42 19.36 12.32
CA ALA A 354 11.59 18.58 11.91
C ALA A 354 11.21 17.53 10.85
N LEU A 355 12.11 17.24 9.91
CA LEU A 355 11.86 16.34 8.78
C LEU A 355 11.47 14.93 9.21
N ARG A 356 11.94 14.47 10.37
CA ARG A 356 11.52 13.20 10.98
C ARG A 356 10.08 13.24 11.48
N ASP A 357 9.70 14.30 12.18
CA ASP A 357 8.37 14.44 12.78
C ASP A 357 7.31 14.85 11.71
N ARG A 358 7.75 15.32 10.54
CA ARG A 358 6.92 15.49 9.33
C ARG A 358 6.46 14.18 8.69
N GLN A 359 7.25 13.10 8.83
CA GLN A 359 7.01 11.80 8.19
C GLN A 359 6.11 10.90 9.04
N ASP A 360 5.38 9.99 8.38
CA ASP A 360 4.65 8.92 9.08
C ASP A 360 5.63 7.92 9.70
N ASN A 361 5.41 7.53 10.97
CA ASN A 361 6.32 6.63 11.69
C ASN A 361 6.03 5.16 11.36
N GLU A 362 6.54 4.66 10.23
CA GLU A 362 6.47 3.25 9.83
C GLU A 362 7.51 2.37 10.58
N VAL A 363 7.48 2.35 11.92
CA VAL A 363 8.43 1.57 12.73
C VAL A 363 7.85 0.99 14.01
N GLY A 364 7.26 -0.21 13.91
CA GLY A 364 7.29 -1.18 15.01
C GLY A 364 6.02 -2.00 15.24
N PHE A 365 6.19 -3.33 15.30
CA PHE A 365 5.19 -4.30 15.75
C PHE A 365 4.42 -3.87 17.02
N TRP A 366 5.09 -3.25 18.00
CA TRP A 366 4.44 -2.78 19.23
C TRP A 366 3.73 -1.43 19.09
N SER A 367 4.13 -0.54 18.17
CA SER A 367 3.34 0.67 17.86
C SER A 367 2.10 0.33 17.05
N ASP A 368 2.17 -0.65 16.15
CA ASP A 368 1.00 -1.14 15.42
C ASP A 368 -0.01 -1.76 16.38
N VAL A 369 0.46 -2.68 17.25
CA VAL A 369 -0.36 -3.28 18.32
C VAL A 369 -0.91 -2.21 19.28
N LYS A 370 -0.17 -1.12 19.58
CA LYS A 370 -0.61 -0.03 20.48
C LYS A 370 -1.66 0.88 19.84
N ALA A 371 -1.43 1.37 18.62
CA ALA A 371 -2.39 2.19 17.86
C ALA A 371 -3.71 1.42 17.68
N PHE A 372 -3.60 0.14 17.35
CA PHE A 372 -4.71 -0.81 17.30
C PHE A 372 -5.44 -1.00 18.66
N ILE A 373 -4.69 -1.19 19.75
CA ILE A 373 -5.25 -1.39 21.11
C ILE A 373 -5.98 -0.16 21.65
N THR A 374 -5.51 1.03 21.30
CA THR A 374 -6.05 2.31 21.74
C THR A 374 -7.11 2.88 20.79
N GLY A 375 -7.14 2.43 19.53
CA GLY A 375 -7.89 3.03 18.44
C GLY A 375 -7.26 4.32 17.89
N ASP A 376 -6.07 4.69 18.38
CA ASP A 376 -5.35 5.89 18.00
C ASP A 376 -4.50 5.65 16.75
N HIS A 377 -5.16 5.68 15.59
CA HIS A 377 -4.49 5.76 14.30
C HIS A 377 -3.90 7.14 14.00
N GLN A 378 -4.09 8.12 14.89
CA GLN A 378 -3.55 9.45 14.74
C GLN A 378 -2.06 9.45 15.14
N SER A 379 -1.71 8.82 16.27
CA SER A 379 -0.36 8.80 16.85
C SER A 379 0.80 8.37 15.94
N ASN A 380 0.54 7.67 14.83
CA ASN A 380 1.57 7.20 13.89
C ASN A 380 1.76 8.13 12.68
N LYS A 381 0.93 9.17 12.51
CA LYS A 381 0.98 10.08 11.35
C LYS A 381 1.87 11.30 11.59
N GLY A 382 2.70 11.61 10.60
CA GLY A 382 3.56 12.80 10.61
C GLY A 382 2.77 14.08 10.33
N VAL A 383 3.40 15.23 10.61
CA VAL A 383 2.75 16.54 10.47
C VAL A 383 2.25 16.80 9.05
N ASP A 384 2.97 16.38 8.01
CA ASP A 384 2.57 16.55 6.60
C ASP A 384 1.27 15.77 6.29
N THR A 385 1.07 14.61 6.93
CA THR A 385 -0.16 13.82 6.82
C THR A 385 -1.27 14.42 7.66
N ALA A 386 -0.99 14.81 8.90
CA ALA A 386 -1.96 15.45 9.79
C ALA A 386 -2.54 16.74 9.19
N LEU A 387 -1.69 17.62 8.63
CA LEU A 387 -2.14 18.86 7.98
C LEU A 387 -2.95 18.58 6.70
N ARG A 388 -2.59 17.59 5.89
CA ARG A 388 -3.41 17.16 4.73
C ARG A 388 -4.77 16.57 5.14
N TYR A 389 -4.85 15.89 6.28
CA TYR A 389 -6.10 15.33 6.81
C TYR A 389 -6.99 16.38 7.47
N LEU A 390 -6.42 17.37 8.16
CA LEU A 390 -7.12 18.57 8.64
C LEU A 390 -7.66 19.41 7.48
N ALA A 391 -6.86 19.58 6.42
CA ALA A 391 -7.23 20.34 5.23
C ALA A 391 -8.45 19.78 4.51
N SER A 392 -8.45 18.46 4.27
CA SER A 392 -9.54 17.74 3.59
C SER A 392 -10.77 17.50 4.48
N GLY A 393 -10.67 17.76 5.78
CA GLY A 393 -11.71 17.42 6.76
C GLY A 393 -11.82 15.91 7.05
N TYR A 394 -10.84 15.11 6.63
CA TYR A 394 -10.73 13.70 7.02
C TYR A 394 -10.46 13.55 8.52
N TRP A 395 -9.70 14.49 9.09
CA TRP A 395 -9.59 14.71 10.54
C TRP A 395 -10.30 16.00 10.92
N ASP A 396 -10.91 16.00 12.11
CA ASP A 396 -11.55 17.20 12.65
C ASP A 396 -10.50 18.21 13.17
N SER A 397 -10.85 19.49 13.04
CA SER A 397 -10.15 20.61 13.70
C SER A 397 -10.82 20.96 15.03
N ILE A 398 -11.39 19.97 15.75
CA ILE A 398 -11.94 20.22 17.08
C ILE A 398 -10.77 20.45 18.04
N GLU A 399 -10.96 21.42 18.93
CA GLU A 399 -9.95 21.88 19.87
C GLU A 399 -9.28 20.74 20.64
N GLY A 400 -7.95 20.67 20.56
CA GLY A 400 -7.17 19.64 21.24
C GLY A 400 -7.51 18.20 20.82
N THR A 401 -8.01 17.96 19.60
CA THR A 401 -7.97 16.61 18.99
C THR A 401 -6.61 16.41 18.33
N VAL A 402 -6.28 17.25 17.35
CA VAL A 402 -5.05 17.17 16.56
C VAL A 402 -4.16 18.39 16.76
N ILE A 403 -4.72 19.59 16.80
CA ILE A 403 -3.98 20.83 16.97
C ILE A 403 -3.85 21.12 18.47
N ASP A 404 -2.64 21.39 18.95
CA ASP A 404 -2.28 21.54 20.37
C ASP A 404 -2.80 20.41 21.27
N SER A 405 -2.61 19.14 20.87
CA SER A 405 -3.07 18.01 21.68
C SER A 405 -2.11 17.68 22.84
N ALA A 406 -0.83 18.05 22.75
CA ALA A 406 0.13 18.01 23.86
C ALA A 406 0.15 19.31 24.69
N ASN A 407 -0.22 20.45 24.09
CA ASN A 407 -0.43 21.76 24.74
C ASN A 407 0.78 22.19 25.62
N VAL A 408 1.98 22.13 25.04
CA VAL A 408 3.26 22.18 25.76
C VAL A 408 3.54 23.58 26.35
N ARG A 409 3.20 23.78 27.62
CA ARG A 409 3.36 25.08 28.32
C ARG A 409 4.82 25.38 28.68
N ILE A 410 5.27 26.59 28.34
CA ILE A 410 6.59 27.13 28.67
C ILE A 410 6.51 27.99 29.94
N GLN A 411 7.51 27.86 30.82
CA GLN A 411 7.66 28.67 32.05
C GLN A 411 9.02 29.40 32.15
N GLY A 412 10.07 28.87 31.50
CA GLY A 412 11.41 29.45 31.46
C GLY A 412 11.57 30.58 30.42
N ASP A 413 12.81 30.92 30.06
CA ASP A 413 13.07 31.83 28.92
C ASP A 413 12.67 31.13 27.63
N VAL A 414 11.68 31.69 26.93
CA VAL A 414 11.07 31.08 25.75
C VAL A 414 12.07 30.91 24.62
N PHE A 415 13.02 31.83 24.51
CA PHE A 415 14.05 31.82 23.47
C PHE A 415 15.10 30.73 23.73
N SER A 416 15.38 30.37 25.00
CA SER A 416 16.14 29.14 25.31
C SER A 416 15.42 27.89 24.83
N VAL A 417 14.09 27.81 24.99
CA VAL A 417 13.31 26.64 24.53
C VAL A 417 13.32 26.51 23.01
N ILE A 418 13.11 27.61 22.27
CA ILE A 418 13.22 27.61 20.80
C ILE A 418 14.64 27.25 20.36
N LYS A 419 15.67 27.79 21.02
CA LYS A 419 17.08 27.44 20.75
C LYS A 419 17.33 25.94 20.97
N ASP A 420 16.83 25.36 22.06
CA ASP A 420 16.98 23.93 22.36
C ASP A 420 16.18 23.02 21.42
N ALA A 421 15.05 23.49 20.89
CA ALA A 421 14.25 22.79 19.89
C ALA A 421 14.95 22.84 18.52
N THR A 422 15.37 24.03 18.07
CA THR A 422 16.07 24.22 16.80
C THR A 422 17.43 23.50 16.75
N GLN A 423 18.16 23.44 17.87
CA GLN A 423 19.36 22.61 17.99
C GLN A 423 19.07 21.11 17.74
N LYS A 424 17.98 20.58 18.32
CA LYS A 424 17.55 19.19 18.10
C LYS A 424 17.03 18.99 16.67
N ARG A 425 16.34 19.99 16.11
CA ARG A 425 15.90 20.00 14.71
C ARG A 425 17.09 19.84 13.77
N MET A 426 18.07 20.74 13.82
CA MET A 426 19.21 20.69 12.90
C MET A 426 19.97 19.36 12.98
N SER A 427 20.12 18.79 14.18
CA SER A 427 20.72 17.46 14.37
C SER A 427 19.87 16.32 13.76
N ARG A 428 18.54 16.32 13.97
CA ARG A 428 17.61 15.32 13.40
C ARG A 428 17.46 15.45 11.88
N ASP A 429 17.39 16.67 11.38
CA ASP A 429 17.29 16.95 9.96
C ASP A 429 18.60 16.55 9.27
N ALA A 430 19.77 16.78 9.91
CA ALA A 430 21.05 16.26 9.41
C ALA A 430 21.12 14.74 9.37
N ASP A 431 20.68 14.05 10.43
CA ASP A 431 20.59 12.59 10.50
C ASP A 431 19.72 12.00 9.37
N VAL A 432 18.53 12.57 9.15
CA VAL A 432 17.59 12.15 8.09
C VAL A 432 18.10 12.44 6.68
N MET A 433 18.78 13.56 6.47
CA MET A 433 19.17 14.03 5.13
C MET A 433 20.55 13.58 4.68
N ILE A 434 21.50 13.48 5.61
CA ILE A 434 22.88 13.07 5.38
C ILE A 434 23.01 11.67 5.96
N LYS A 435 22.40 10.67 5.31
CA LYS A 435 22.45 9.29 5.79
C LYS A 435 23.87 8.74 5.77
N SER A 436 24.25 8.00 6.82
CA SER A 436 25.49 7.23 6.86
C SER A 436 25.57 6.21 5.72
N ASN A 437 26.80 5.84 5.33
CA ASN A 437 27.09 4.84 4.28
C ASN A 437 26.50 3.43 4.58
N SER A 438 25.94 3.20 5.78
CA SER A 438 25.38 1.93 6.24
C SER A 438 23.84 1.83 6.21
N GLU A 439 23.10 2.92 5.93
CA GLU A 439 21.62 2.94 6.00
C GLU A 439 20.91 3.25 4.66
N VAL A 440 21.58 3.01 3.54
CA VAL A 440 21.01 3.18 2.19
C VAL A 440 20.35 1.87 1.72
N THR A 441 19.05 1.72 1.97
CA THR A 441 18.22 0.67 1.35
C THR A 441 16.86 1.23 0.93
N ARG A 442 16.57 1.08 -0.37
CA ARG A 442 15.30 1.32 -1.10
C ARG A 442 14.67 2.72 -1.06
N ASP A 443 14.23 3.14 -2.25
CA ASP A 443 13.35 4.24 -2.58
C ASP A 443 13.66 5.60 -1.92
N THR A 444 14.65 6.31 -2.46
CA THR A 444 14.88 7.73 -2.13
C THR A 444 15.38 8.51 -3.36
N TRP A 445 14.64 9.57 -3.71
CA TRP A 445 14.96 10.64 -4.68
C TRP A 445 15.14 10.29 -6.17
N LEU A 446 14.18 10.74 -6.97
CA LEU A 446 14.37 11.12 -8.37
C LEU A 446 13.77 12.51 -8.62
N ASN A 447 14.43 13.25 -9.51
CA ASN A 447 14.09 14.55 -10.11
C ASN A 447 14.32 15.85 -9.29
N ASP A 448 14.87 16.81 -10.04
CA ASP A 448 15.01 18.25 -9.86
C ASP A 448 16.08 18.89 -8.94
N LEU A 449 16.70 19.91 -9.56
CA LEU A 449 17.62 20.96 -9.14
C LEU A 449 18.53 20.75 -7.92
N THR A 450 19.84 20.56 -8.21
CA THR A 450 20.99 20.80 -7.31
C THR A 450 20.76 20.37 -5.86
N VAL A 451 21.06 19.11 -5.57
CA VAL A 451 20.88 18.48 -4.25
C VAL A 451 21.40 19.34 -3.09
N ALA A 452 22.50 20.08 -3.25
CA ALA A 452 22.97 21.02 -2.24
C ALA A 452 22.09 22.26 -1.98
N ALA A 453 21.42 22.81 -3.01
CA ALA A 453 20.44 23.88 -2.81
C ALA A 453 19.19 23.31 -2.12
N GLY A 454 18.78 22.09 -2.47
CA GLY A 454 17.75 21.34 -1.75
C GLY A 454 18.11 21.08 -0.29
N LEU A 455 19.36 20.67 0.00
CA LEU A 455 19.89 20.52 1.35
C LEU A 455 19.87 21.85 2.10
N ALA A 456 20.46 22.91 1.54
CA ALA A 456 20.51 24.23 2.16
C ALA A 456 19.11 24.80 2.46
N ALA A 457 18.15 24.66 1.54
CA ALA A 457 16.77 25.12 1.74
C ALA A 457 15.98 24.29 2.77
N LYS A 458 16.39 23.04 3.05
CA LYS A 458 15.79 22.17 4.07
C LYS A 458 16.46 22.34 5.45
N PHE A 459 17.75 22.68 5.48
CA PHE A 459 18.46 23.12 6.70
C PHE A 459 18.15 24.56 7.10
N ALA A 460 17.72 25.40 6.15
CA ALA A 460 17.27 26.76 6.43
C ALA A 460 16.00 26.73 7.30
N VAL A 461 16.18 27.06 8.58
CA VAL A 461 15.08 27.20 9.52
C VAL A 461 14.29 28.46 9.13
N ILE A 462 12.99 28.28 8.84
CA ILE A 462 12.13 29.35 8.36
C ILE A 462 12.00 30.43 9.44
N GLY A 463 12.20 31.69 9.05
CA GLY A 463 12.02 32.83 9.95
C GLY A 463 13.16 33.11 10.93
N GLU A 464 14.35 32.54 10.74
CA GLU A 464 15.51 32.86 11.59
C GLU A 464 15.87 34.36 11.59
N PRO A 465 16.24 34.94 12.74
CA PRO A 465 16.82 36.29 12.82
C PRO A 465 18.06 36.47 11.93
N ILE A 466 18.82 35.39 11.72
CA ILE A 466 20.02 35.35 10.90
C ILE A 466 19.65 35.46 9.42
N VAL A 467 18.78 34.57 8.95
CA VAL A 467 18.31 34.55 7.55
C VAL A 467 17.47 35.78 7.23
N VAL A 468 16.53 36.19 8.09
CA VAL A 468 15.73 37.42 7.95
C VAL A 468 16.62 38.66 7.98
N GLY A 469 17.61 38.71 8.89
CA GLY A 469 18.59 39.79 8.95
C GLY A 469 19.44 39.92 7.68
N ILE A 470 19.64 38.82 6.94
CA ILE A 470 20.44 38.77 5.70
C ILE A 470 19.59 38.87 4.42
N ALA A 471 18.32 38.44 4.44
CA ALA A 471 17.33 38.75 3.40
C ALA A 471 17.01 40.26 3.40
N ALA A 472 16.80 40.84 4.58
CA ALA A 472 16.78 42.28 4.80
C ALA A 472 18.11 42.90 4.31
N ALA A 473 19.26 42.34 4.74
CA ALA A 473 20.59 42.77 4.27
C ALA A 473 20.99 42.25 2.87
N THR A 474 20.04 41.92 2.00
CA THR A 474 20.23 41.76 0.55
C THR A 474 19.16 42.49 -0.28
N GLY A 475 18.05 42.92 0.33
CA GLY A 475 17.00 43.73 -0.29
C GLY A 475 15.82 42.95 -0.87
N PHE A 476 15.73 41.63 -0.61
CA PHE A 476 14.64 40.79 -1.08
C PHE A 476 13.52 40.71 -0.03
N VAL A 477 12.51 41.57 -0.17
CA VAL A 477 11.34 41.61 0.73
C VAL A 477 10.03 41.46 -0.07
N GLU A 478 9.83 40.26 -0.61
CA GLU A 478 8.53 39.65 -0.90
C GLU A 478 8.72 38.11 -0.84
N THR A 479 7.69 37.36 -0.48
CA THR A 479 7.82 36.07 0.23
C THR A 479 8.26 34.85 -0.61
N GLU A 480 8.81 33.85 0.08
CA GLU A 480 9.30 32.53 -0.36
C GLU A 480 10.41 32.50 -1.43
N LEU A 481 10.26 33.15 -2.58
CA LEU A 481 11.30 33.14 -3.65
C LEU A 481 12.55 33.96 -3.32
N GLY A 482 12.52 34.77 -2.25
CA GLY A 482 13.65 35.59 -1.81
C GLY A 482 14.86 34.78 -1.34
N VAL A 483 14.65 33.61 -0.72
CA VAL A 483 15.75 32.76 -0.21
C VAL A 483 16.48 32.11 -1.38
N GLU A 484 15.77 31.51 -2.34
CA GLU A 484 16.37 30.97 -3.56
C GLU A 484 17.19 32.04 -4.29
N LYS A 485 16.61 33.22 -4.56
CA LYS A 485 17.35 34.32 -5.23
C LYS A 485 18.56 34.84 -4.46
N SER A 486 18.57 34.77 -3.13
CA SER A 486 19.74 35.17 -2.35
C SER A 486 20.96 34.25 -2.59
N ILE A 487 20.71 32.99 -2.95
CA ILE A 487 21.71 31.96 -3.24
C ILE A 487 22.00 31.87 -4.75
N THR A 488 20.99 31.97 -5.62
CA THR A 488 21.08 31.72 -7.07
C THR A 488 21.13 32.97 -7.96
N GLY A 489 20.95 34.19 -7.43
CA GLY A 489 20.83 35.40 -8.25
C GLY A 489 22.13 35.87 -8.93
N ASP A 490 22.12 35.98 -10.26
CA ASP A 490 23.30 36.13 -11.13
C ASP A 490 24.18 37.38 -10.96
N THR A 491 23.82 38.39 -10.16
CA THR A 491 24.66 39.59 -9.96
C THR A 491 25.09 39.83 -8.51
N GLN A 492 26.33 40.30 -8.33
CA GLN A 492 26.90 40.67 -7.03
C GLN A 492 26.57 42.12 -6.62
N ALA A 493 26.04 42.93 -7.55
CA ALA A 493 25.78 44.36 -7.35
C ALA A 493 24.44 44.63 -6.65
N GLU A 494 23.38 43.91 -7.03
CA GLU A 494 22.05 44.05 -6.42
C GLU A 494 22.09 43.72 -4.91
N ARG A 495 22.84 42.68 -4.55
CA ARG A 495 22.98 42.14 -3.18
C ARG A 495 23.47 43.15 -2.12
N LYS A 496 24.00 44.32 -2.49
CA LYS A 496 24.70 45.24 -1.57
C LYS A 496 23.97 46.55 -1.23
N ASN A 497 22.98 46.99 -2.00
CA ASN A 497 22.46 48.36 -1.87
C ASN A 497 21.07 48.48 -1.21
N GLY A 498 20.09 47.65 -1.56
CA GLY A 498 18.82 47.56 -0.80
C GLY A 498 19.02 46.99 0.61
N SER A 499 20.07 46.18 0.74
CA SER A 499 20.63 45.54 1.93
C SER A 499 20.63 46.38 3.20
N ALA A 500 21.50 47.40 3.28
CA ALA A 500 21.77 48.06 4.55
C ALA A 500 20.52 48.71 5.14
N ALA A 501 19.62 49.23 4.30
CA ALA A 501 18.44 49.99 4.72
C ALA A 501 17.45 49.19 5.57
N ALA A 502 17.11 47.95 5.18
CA ALA A 502 16.12 47.14 5.90
C ALA A 502 16.69 46.64 7.24
N LEU A 503 17.93 46.14 7.25
CA LEU A 503 18.63 45.76 8.48
C LEU A 503 18.85 46.98 9.40
N ASP A 504 19.23 48.14 8.86
CA ASP A 504 19.39 49.35 9.66
C ASP A 504 18.05 49.87 10.20
N GLY A 505 16.93 49.63 9.51
CA GLY A 505 15.56 49.85 9.99
C GLY A 505 15.22 48.98 11.20
N ALA A 506 15.45 47.67 11.12
CA ALA A 506 15.22 46.74 12.23
C ALA A 506 16.11 47.06 13.45
N LEU A 507 17.38 47.37 13.21
CA LEU A 507 18.30 47.82 14.25
C LEU A 507 17.89 49.18 14.85
N ASN A 508 17.31 50.10 14.07
CA ASN A 508 16.79 51.36 14.60
C ASN A 508 15.54 51.15 15.47
N GLU A 509 14.70 50.17 15.15
CA GLU A 509 13.50 49.85 15.93
C GLU A 509 13.83 49.23 17.30
N LEU A 510 14.92 48.46 17.39
CA LEU A 510 15.41 47.93 18.67
C LEU A 510 16.23 48.95 19.47
N PHE A 511 17.09 49.74 18.80
CA PHE A 511 18.13 50.52 19.45
C PHE A 511 18.02 52.06 19.32
N SER A 512 17.05 52.62 18.59
CA SER A 512 16.90 54.08 18.41
C SER A 512 15.56 54.62 18.94
N ILE A 513 15.42 55.95 19.00
CA ILE A 513 14.25 56.66 19.57
C ILE A 513 13.69 57.66 18.53
N GLY A 514 12.67 57.25 17.78
CA GLY A 514 11.99 58.07 16.75
C GLY A 514 11.92 57.37 15.37
N GLY A 515 10.87 57.65 14.58
CA GLY A 515 10.56 56.89 13.35
C GLY A 515 10.46 57.72 12.06
N GLY A 516 10.21 57.03 10.94
CA GLY A 516 10.00 57.58 9.58
C GLY A 516 9.18 56.62 8.69
N THR A 517 8.75 57.04 7.50
CA THR A 517 7.68 56.38 6.71
C THR A 517 7.75 56.60 5.19
N ALA A 518 7.21 55.64 4.41
CA ALA A 518 6.76 55.81 3.01
C ALA A 518 5.53 54.90 2.72
N LYS A 519 4.77 55.16 1.66
CA LYS A 519 3.53 54.45 1.23
C LYS A 519 3.43 54.46 -0.31
N GLU A 520 2.80 53.44 -0.92
CA GLU A 520 1.84 53.53 -2.05
C GLU A 520 1.11 52.17 -2.31
N PRO A 521 0.14 51.99 -3.25
CA PRO A 521 -1.11 51.25 -2.95
C PRO A 521 -1.27 49.84 -3.57
N ALA A 522 -2.37 49.18 -3.20
CA ALA A 522 -2.85 47.89 -3.73
C ALA A 522 -4.20 48.01 -4.50
N PHE A 523 -4.54 46.97 -5.28
CA PHE A 523 -5.75 46.88 -6.13
C PHE A 523 -6.54 45.58 -5.88
N GLU A 524 -7.87 45.63 -5.95
CA GLU A 524 -8.78 44.46 -5.96
C GLU A 524 -9.46 44.24 -7.34
N ARG A 525 -10.05 43.07 -7.59
CA ARG A 525 -10.82 42.74 -8.82
C ARG A 525 -12.01 41.78 -8.57
N PRO A 526 -13.08 41.81 -9.40
CA PRO A 526 -14.38 41.18 -9.11
C PRO A 526 -14.59 39.78 -9.73
N THR A 527 -15.79 39.21 -9.53
CA THR A 527 -16.21 37.83 -9.88
C THR A 527 -16.88 37.66 -11.27
N THR A 528 -16.97 38.69 -12.09
CA THR A 528 -17.53 38.61 -13.46
C THR A 528 -16.88 39.67 -14.35
N ILE A 529 -16.60 39.34 -15.62
CA ILE A 529 -15.89 40.21 -16.56
C ILE A 529 -16.77 40.45 -17.81
N THR A 530 -16.86 41.69 -18.28
CA THR A 530 -17.66 42.10 -19.45
C THR A 530 -16.82 42.10 -20.74
N VAL A 531 -17.45 41.78 -21.86
CA VAL A 531 -16.83 41.64 -23.19
C VAL A 531 -17.60 42.46 -24.23
N SER A 532 -16.88 43.22 -25.05
CA SER A 532 -17.41 44.08 -26.13
C SER A 532 -16.90 43.64 -27.51
N GLN A 533 -17.50 44.11 -28.60
CA GLN A 533 -17.00 43.93 -29.97
C GLN A 533 -16.49 45.24 -30.53
N ASP A 534 -15.31 45.23 -31.15
CA ASP A 534 -14.69 46.43 -31.73
C ASP A 534 -14.12 46.15 -33.14
N LEU A 535 -14.00 47.20 -33.96
CA LEU A 535 -13.62 47.13 -35.38
C LEU A 535 -12.30 47.87 -35.63
N PHE A 536 -11.28 47.14 -36.03
CA PHE A 536 -9.95 47.68 -36.29
C PHE A 536 -9.85 48.34 -37.69
N ALA A 537 -8.87 49.22 -37.84
CA ALA A 537 -8.68 50.02 -39.06
C ALA A 537 -8.33 49.20 -40.33
N ASP A 538 -8.04 47.90 -40.21
CA ASP A 538 -7.89 46.96 -41.34
C ASP A 538 -9.21 46.29 -41.77
N GLY A 539 -10.32 46.63 -41.10
CA GLY A 539 -11.66 46.09 -41.37
C GLY A 539 -12.00 44.81 -40.62
N LYS A 540 -11.15 44.30 -39.71
CA LYS A 540 -11.45 43.11 -38.90
C LYS A 540 -12.13 43.48 -37.58
N GLN A 541 -13.05 42.63 -37.14
CA GLN A 541 -13.67 42.71 -35.81
C GLN A 541 -13.04 41.73 -34.83
N ALA A 542 -12.91 42.11 -33.56
CA ALA A 542 -12.57 41.18 -32.48
C ALA A 542 -13.40 41.47 -31.21
N LEU A 543 -13.39 40.50 -30.28
CA LEU A 543 -13.93 40.67 -28.94
C LEU A 543 -12.84 41.29 -28.03
N VAL A 544 -13.19 42.36 -27.31
CA VAL A 544 -12.27 43.15 -26.48
C VAL A 544 -12.79 43.19 -25.04
N ILE A 545 -11.88 43.08 -24.07
CA ILE A 545 -12.15 43.26 -22.64
C ILE A 545 -11.29 44.41 -22.10
N GLU A 546 -11.88 45.27 -21.27
CA GLU A 546 -11.19 46.43 -20.69
C GLU A 546 -10.18 46.04 -19.58
N HIS A 547 -10.21 44.79 -19.13
CA HIS A 547 -9.33 44.27 -18.09
C HIS A 547 -8.06 43.68 -18.71
N PRO A 548 -6.86 44.23 -18.44
CA PRO A 548 -5.61 43.70 -18.99
C PRO A 548 -5.32 42.31 -18.40
N LEU A 549 -5.07 41.36 -19.30
CA LEU A 549 -4.61 40.00 -19.04
C LEU A 549 -3.09 39.94 -18.93
N ARG A 550 -2.58 38.87 -18.31
CA ARG A 550 -1.14 38.56 -18.29
C ARG A 550 -0.73 37.87 -19.60
N ALA A 551 0.55 38.00 -19.97
CA ALA A 551 1.12 37.38 -21.18
C ALA A 551 1.10 35.83 -21.18
N THR A 552 0.68 35.21 -20.07
CA THR A 552 0.53 33.76 -19.87
C THR A 552 -0.92 33.27 -19.86
N ALA A 553 -1.91 34.16 -20.08
CA ALA A 553 -3.33 33.79 -20.09
C ALA A 553 -3.72 33.12 -21.43
N TYR A 554 -4.66 32.18 -21.39
CA TYR A 554 -5.08 31.41 -22.57
C TYR A 554 -6.56 30.99 -22.50
N THR A 555 -7.13 30.60 -23.65
CA THR A 555 -8.52 30.17 -23.79
C THR A 555 -8.64 28.70 -24.14
N LEU A 556 -9.54 27.97 -23.47
CA LEU A 556 -9.90 26.59 -23.75
C LEU A 556 -11.26 26.53 -24.46
N PRO A 557 -11.34 26.14 -25.75
CA PRO A 557 -12.59 26.11 -26.49
C PRO A 557 -13.57 25.04 -25.96
N ARG A 558 -14.88 25.33 -26.02
CA ARG A 558 -15.97 24.45 -25.57
C ARG A 558 -17.08 24.37 -26.64
N THR A 559 -17.92 23.34 -26.55
CA THR A 559 -18.98 23.06 -27.54
C THR A 559 -20.05 24.16 -27.66
N ASN A 560 -20.21 25.01 -26.65
CA ASN A 560 -21.12 26.17 -26.66
C ASN A 560 -20.47 27.42 -26.01
N GLY A 561 -19.16 27.60 -26.17
CA GLY A 561 -18.43 28.73 -25.59
C GLY A 561 -16.92 28.53 -25.55
N TYR A 562 -16.26 29.18 -24.59
CA TYR A 562 -14.88 28.90 -24.23
C TYR A 562 -14.63 29.32 -22.77
N ASP A 563 -13.66 28.68 -22.12
CA ASP A 563 -13.21 29.08 -20.80
C ASP A 563 -11.92 29.93 -20.95
N LEU A 564 -11.87 31.11 -20.34
CA LEU A 564 -10.68 31.94 -20.22
C LEU A 564 -9.96 31.59 -18.92
N VAL A 565 -8.68 31.24 -19.01
CA VAL A 565 -7.83 30.85 -17.88
C VAL A 565 -6.70 31.87 -17.72
N ASP A 566 -6.68 32.54 -16.57
CA ASP A 566 -5.56 33.36 -16.10
C ASP A 566 -5.27 32.96 -14.64
N ARG A 567 -4.13 32.29 -14.41
CA ARG A 567 -3.78 31.65 -13.14
C ARG A 567 -4.87 30.65 -12.69
N ASN A 568 -5.26 30.69 -11.42
CA ASN A 568 -6.09 29.69 -10.76
C ASN A 568 -7.61 30.02 -10.83
N ARG A 569 -8.05 30.85 -11.77
CA ARG A 569 -9.49 31.10 -12.01
C ARG A 569 -9.87 30.80 -13.45
N VAL A 570 -11.01 30.14 -13.61
CA VAL A 570 -11.54 29.67 -14.90
C VAL A 570 -12.87 30.38 -15.16
N TYR A 571 -12.82 31.45 -15.96
CA TYR A 571 -14.00 32.24 -16.29
C TYR A 571 -14.67 31.67 -17.55
N ARG A 572 -15.95 31.33 -17.47
CA ARG A 572 -16.71 30.70 -18.57
C ARG A 572 -17.45 31.74 -19.41
N TYR A 573 -17.14 31.78 -20.70
CA TYR A 573 -17.91 32.49 -21.74
C TYR A 573 -18.81 31.48 -22.46
N LEU A 574 -20.05 31.85 -22.75
CA LEU A 574 -21.02 30.99 -23.45
C LEU A 574 -21.58 31.71 -24.69
N TYR A 575 -21.68 31.02 -25.82
CA TYR A 575 -22.25 31.62 -27.05
C TYR A 575 -23.74 31.98 -26.89
N SER A 576 -24.44 31.36 -25.94
CA SER A 576 -25.81 31.72 -25.53
C SER A 576 -25.91 32.84 -24.49
N LYS A 577 -24.78 33.38 -24.01
CA LYS A 577 -24.67 34.59 -23.17
C LYS A 577 -23.51 35.47 -23.68
N PRO A 578 -23.57 35.99 -24.91
CA PRO A 578 -22.50 36.81 -25.46
C PRO A 578 -22.38 38.12 -24.68
N GLY A 579 -21.18 38.41 -24.19
CA GLY A 579 -20.85 39.65 -23.47
C GLY A 579 -20.37 39.49 -22.03
N GLU A 580 -20.39 38.28 -21.45
CA GLU A 580 -19.95 38.07 -20.05
C GLU A 580 -19.13 36.78 -19.83
N LEU A 581 -18.25 36.83 -18.82
CA LEU A 581 -17.31 35.79 -18.39
C LEU A 581 -17.50 35.53 -16.89
N THR A 582 -17.95 34.33 -16.52
CA THR A 582 -18.47 34.02 -15.16
C THR A 582 -17.59 33.01 -14.40
N ASP A 583 -17.33 33.26 -13.12
CA ASP A 583 -16.61 32.36 -12.20
C ASP A 583 -17.49 31.19 -11.70
N LEU A 584 -16.88 30.06 -11.30
CA LEU A 584 -17.57 28.75 -11.21
C LEU A 584 -17.67 28.13 -9.80
N GLU A 585 -17.04 28.71 -8.77
CA GLU A 585 -16.78 28.01 -7.48
C GLU A 585 -17.65 28.46 -6.27
N SER A 586 -18.82 29.07 -6.48
CA SER A 586 -19.68 29.54 -5.37
C SER A 586 -20.52 28.43 -4.72
N ALA A 587 -20.34 28.17 -3.42
CA ALA A 587 -21.00 27.09 -2.68
C ALA A 587 -22.43 27.42 -2.19
N ALA A 588 -23.41 26.52 -2.40
CA ALA A 588 -24.81 26.78 -2.05
C ALA A 588 -25.77 25.57 -1.84
N HIS A 589 -25.41 24.45 -1.17
CA HIS A 589 -26.40 23.44 -0.65
C HIS A 589 -25.79 22.34 0.28
N THR A 590 -26.40 22.02 1.46
CA THR A 590 -26.41 20.70 2.18
C THR A 590 -27.08 20.75 3.59
N ALA A 591 -27.73 19.65 4.05
CA ALA A 591 -28.18 19.40 5.46
C ALA A 591 -28.57 17.89 5.74
N PRO A 592 -28.78 17.43 7.02
CA PRO A 592 -28.53 16.02 7.53
C PRO A 592 -29.79 15.27 8.14
N LEU A 593 -29.86 14.12 8.90
CA LEU A 593 -28.96 13.03 9.45
C LEU A 593 -29.77 11.78 10.00
N GLU A 594 -29.09 10.83 10.71
CA GLU A 594 -29.52 9.83 11.76
C GLU A 594 -29.96 8.34 11.46
N GLY A 595 -29.50 7.36 12.29
CA GLY A 595 -30.20 6.05 12.52
C GLY A 595 -29.46 4.70 12.88
N PHE A 596 -29.46 4.28 14.16
CA PHE A 596 -29.52 2.89 14.72
C PHE A 596 -28.33 1.84 14.69
N GLU A 597 -28.61 0.54 14.99
CA GLU A 597 -27.83 -0.33 15.92
C GLU A 597 -27.18 -1.65 15.41
N ALA A 598 -26.23 -2.16 16.22
CA ALA A 598 -25.87 -3.57 16.51
C ALA A 598 -25.24 -4.43 15.39
N PHE A 599 -23.97 -4.77 15.56
CA PHE A 599 -23.18 -5.43 14.52
C PHE A 599 -22.17 -6.48 15.04
N CYS A 600 -21.61 -7.30 14.14
CA CYS A 600 -20.49 -8.22 14.42
C CYS A 600 -19.45 -8.17 13.29
N PRO A 601 -18.49 -7.24 13.34
CA PRO A 601 -17.57 -6.98 12.24
C PRO A 601 -16.36 -7.91 12.20
N VAL A 602 -15.87 -8.14 10.99
CA VAL A 602 -14.42 -8.24 10.73
C VAL A 602 -13.97 -6.78 10.48
N PRO A 603 -12.80 -6.32 10.96
CA PRO A 603 -12.55 -4.89 11.15
C PRO A 603 -12.56 -4.03 9.88
N ALA A 604 -13.01 -2.79 10.03
CA ALA A 604 -12.76 -1.67 9.13
C ALA A 604 -12.39 -0.43 9.98
N LEU A 605 -11.56 0.46 9.45
CA LEU A 605 -11.06 1.63 10.19
C LEU A 605 -12.15 2.67 10.52
N GLY A 606 -12.05 3.29 11.70
CA GLY A 606 -12.68 4.58 12.04
C GLY A 606 -14.13 4.58 12.54
N GLY A 607 -14.92 3.52 12.33
CA GLY A 607 -16.36 3.52 12.66
C GLY A 607 -16.71 3.07 14.10
N ARG A 608 -17.30 3.94 14.92
CA ARG A 608 -17.86 3.55 16.24
C ARG A 608 -19.18 2.76 16.10
N VAL A 609 -19.18 1.48 16.48
CA VAL A 609 -20.39 0.66 16.65
C VAL A 609 -20.42 0.06 18.06
N ARG A 610 -21.63 -0.13 18.65
CA ARG A 610 -21.83 -0.74 19.99
C ARG A 610 -22.64 -2.04 19.91
N ARG A 611 -22.42 -2.90 20.93
CA ARG A 611 -23.07 -4.22 21.23
C ARG A 611 -22.38 -5.41 20.53
N GLY A 612 -22.35 -6.61 21.10
CA GLY A 612 -22.89 -7.04 22.41
C GLY A 612 -22.44 -8.46 22.82
N ALA A 613 -22.48 -8.75 24.13
CA ALA A 613 -21.59 -9.72 24.76
C ALA A 613 -22.13 -11.17 24.82
N ASN A 614 -21.85 -12.02 23.82
CA ASN A 614 -21.84 -13.50 23.93
C ASN A 614 -21.22 -14.19 22.68
N ASP A 615 -19.89 -14.36 22.72
CA ASP A 615 -19.11 -15.55 22.34
C ASP A 615 -19.29 -16.29 20.98
N GLU A 616 -18.26 -16.07 20.15
CA GLU A 616 -17.75 -16.89 19.04
C GLU A 616 -18.54 -16.92 17.72
N CYS A 617 -17.85 -16.49 16.67
CA CYS A 617 -18.22 -16.64 15.27
C CYS A 617 -17.05 -17.17 14.43
N PHE A 618 -17.37 -17.71 13.26
CA PHE A 618 -16.43 -18.08 12.20
C PHE A 618 -16.66 -17.16 11.00
N ALA A 619 -15.61 -16.66 10.37
CA ALA A 619 -15.69 -15.85 9.15
C ALA A 619 -14.77 -16.45 8.08
N LYS A 620 -15.14 -16.28 6.80
CA LYS A 620 -14.20 -16.45 5.68
C LYS A 620 -13.00 -15.53 5.88
N VAL A 621 -11.82 -15.97 5.44
CA VAL A 621 -10.65 -15.09 5.28
C VAL A 621 -10.97 -13.98 4.29
N ILE A 622 -10.53 -12.77 4.60
CA ILE A 622 -10.52 -11.62 3.69
C ILE A 622 -9.06 -11.36 3.31
N ALA A 623 -8.77 -11.37 2.01
CA ALA A 623 -7.48 -10.99 1.44
C ALA A 623 -7.53 -9.55 0.91
N ASP A 624 -6.36 -8.91 0.80
CA ASP A 624 -6.22 -7.74 -0.06
C ASP A 624 -6.21 -8.21 -1.52
N LEU A 625 -6.95 -7.51 -2.39
CA LEU A 625 -7.27 -7.93 -3.75
C LEU A 625 -7.40 -6.72 -4.69
N PRO A 626 -7.14 -6.88 -6.00
CA PRO A 626 -7.42 -5.85 -7.00
C PRO A 626 -8.90 -5.41 -7.01
N ASP A 627 -9.17 -4.17 -7.42
CA ASP A 627 -10.50 -3.54 -7.36
C ASP A 627 -11.65 -4.38 -7.92
N ALA A 628 -11.42 -5.11 -9.02
CA ALA A 628 -12.42 -5.98 -9.65
C ALA A 628 -12.82 -7.18 -8.78
N GLU A 629 -11.92 -7.68 -7.93
CA GLU A 629 -12.14 -8.87 -7.09
C GLU A 629 -12.65 -8.51 -5.69
N ARG A 630 -12.36 -7.29 -5.19
CA ARG A 630 -12.85 -6.83 -3.88
C ARG A 630 -14.38 -6.85 -3.78
N ALA A 631 -15.09 -6.46 -4.84
CA ALA A 631 -16.55 -6.47 -4.88
C ALA A 631 -17.12 -7.90 -4.76
N LEU A 632 -16.47 -8.87 -5.41
CA LEU A 632 -16.85 -10.27 -5.33
C LEU A 632 -16.61 -10.86 -3.93
N GLN A 633 -15.44 -10.60 -3.34
CA GLN A 633 -15.14 -11.02 -1.97
C GLN A 633 -16.18 -10.45 -0.97
N ALA A 634 -16.61 -9.20 -1.16
CA ALA A 634 -17.65 -8.57 -0.36
C ALA A 634 -19.06 -9.14 -0.56
N LEU A 635 -19.36 -9.72 -1.72
CA LEU A 635 -20.61 -10.42 -2.02
C LEU A 635 -20.63 -11.84 -1.46
N GLU A 636 -19.52 -12.57 -1.57
CA GLU A 636 -19.40 -13.98 -1.15
C GLU A 636 -18.98 -14.17 0.31
N HIS A 637 -18.78 -13.09 1.05
CA HIS A 637 -18.41 -13.14 2.47
C HIS A 637 -19.55 -13.68 3.33
N VAL A 638 -19.21 -14.54 4.29
CA VAL A 638 -20.16 -15.14 5.23
C VAL A 638 -19.55 -15.15 6.63
N ARG A 639 -20.34 -14.75 7.64
CA ARG A 639 -20.00 -14.94 9.05
C ARG A 639 -21.03 -15.89 9.68
N LEU A 640 -20.58 -16.98 10.29
CA LEU A 640 -21.39 -18.06 10.87
C LEU A 640 -21.31 -18.04 12.41
N PHE A 641 -22.45 -18.22 13.07
CA PHE A 641 -22.58 -18.17 14.52
C PHE A 641 -23.20 -19.48 15.02
N PRO A 642 -22.45 -20.33 15.75
CA PRO A 642 -22.99 -21.59 16.28
C PRO A 642 -24.17 -21.38 17.22
N SER A 643 -25.08 -22.35 17.22
CA SER A 643 -26.16 -22.40 18.20
C SER A 643 -25.65 -22.30 19.64
N LYS A 644 -26.48 -21.74 20.52
CA LYS A 644 -26.12 -21.52 21.92
C LYS A 644 -26.07 -22.86 22.67
N GLY A 645 -25.03 -23.07 23.47
CA GLY A 645 -24.99 -24.19 24.42
C GLY A 645 -26.11 -24.03 25.45
N GLY A 646 -26.90 -25.08 25.68
CA GLY A 646 -28.04 -25.06 26.61
C GLY A 646 -27.91 -26.13 27.68
N LEU A 647 -28.65 -26.00 28.79
CA LEU A 647 -28.58 -26.93 29.93
C LEU A 647 -28.72 -28.41 29.53
N PHE A 648 -29.46 -28.71 28.46
CA PHE A 648 -29.73 -30.05 27.95
C PHE A 648 -29.09 -30.37 26.59
N LYS A 649 -28.38 -29.43 25.95
CA LYS A 649 -27.62 -29.64 24.71
C LYS A 649 -26.21 -29.03 24.85
N ARG A 650 -25.22 -29.90 25.08
CA ARG A 650 -23.81 -29.52 25.27
C ARG A 650 -23.08 -29.22 23.96
N VAL A 651 -23.52 -29.80 22.85
CA VAL A 651 -22.90 -29.62 21.52
C VAL A 651 -23.53 -28.41 20.82
N ARG A 652 -22.69 -27.47 20.38
CA ARG A 652 -23.08 -26.31 19.54
C ARG A 652 -22.94 -26.69 18.07
N THR A 653 -23.81 -26.19 17.22
CA THR A 653 -23.90 -26.60 15.81
C THR A 653 -24.14 -25.45 14.83
N VAL A 654 -23.70 -25.63 13.58
CA VAL A 654 -23.87 -24.70 12.45
C VAL A 654 -24.40 -25.47 11.24
N VAL A 655 -25.23 -24.84 10.41
CA VAL A 655 -25.56 -25.36 9.06
C VAL A 655 -24.73 -24.62 8.02
N TYR A 656 -24.04 -25.31 7.12
CA TYR A 656 -23.34 -24.69 6.00
C TYR A 656 -23.18 -25.69 4.86
N GLU A 657 -23.29 -25.24 3.61
CA GLU A 657 -23.26 -26.09 2.41
C GLU A 657 -24.22 -27.29 2.55
N ARG A 658 -25.44 -27.03 3.06
CA ARG A 658 -26.50 -28.01 3.25
C ARG A 658 -26.12 -29.21 4.14
N ARG A 659 -25.11 -29.05 5.00
CA ARG A 659 -24.60 -30.03 5.97
C ARG A 659 -24.66 -29.45 7.39
N LEU A 660 -24.96 -30.30 8.37
CA LEU A 660 -24.85 -29.96 9.80
C LEU A 660 -23.40 -30.15 10.24
N HIS A 661 -22.85 -29.18 10.98
CA HIS A 661 -21.51 -29.22 11.55
C HIS A 661 -21.57 -29.04 13.07
N GLU A 662 -20.75 -29.79 13.80
CA GLU A 662 -20.53 -29.64 15.23
C GLU A 662 -19.32 -28.73 15.50
N TRP A 663 -19.44 -27.85 16.48
CA TRP A 663 -18.35 -27.06 17.02
C TRP A 663 -17.47 -27.95 17.90
N VAL A 664 -16.15 -27.91 17.68
CA VAL A 664 -15.15 -28.67 18.44
C VAL A 664 -13.99 -27.73 18.82
N GLU A 665 -13.57 -27.74 20.09
CA GLU A 665 -12.37 -26.97 20.49
C GLU A 665 -11.09 -27.64 19.96
N GLY A 666 -10.22 -26.87 19.31
CA GLY A 666 -8.88 -27.27 18.90
C GLY A 666 -7.77 -26.51 19.63
N GLU A 667 -6.52 -26.90 19.39
CA GLU A 667 -5.37 -26.33 20.10
C GLU A 667 -5.16 -24.85 19.79
N THR A 668 -5.11 -24.50 18.50
CA THR A 668 -4.90 -23.15 17.94
C THR A 668 -6.20 -22.36 17.69
N GLY A 669 -7.32 -23.05 17.45
CA GLY A 669 -8.63 -22.46 17.19
C GLY A 669 -9.74 -23.51 17.23
N ALA A 670 -11.01 -23.08 17.26
CA ALA A 670 -12.17 -23.98 17.17
C ALA A 670 -12.39 -24.45 15.71
N LYS A 671 -13.02 -25.62 15.54
CA LYS A 671 -13.34 -26.22 14.23
C LYS A 671 -14.82 -26.54 14.10
N LEU A 672 -15.30 -26.59 12.86
CA LEU A 672 -16.62 -27.07 12.47
C LEU A 672 -16.47 -28.42 11.76
N VAL A 673 -16.83 -29.50 12.44
CA VAL A 673 -16.68 -30.87 11.93
C VAL A 673 -18.03 -31.35 11.38
N PRO A 674 -18.12 -31.84 10.14
CA PRO A 674 -19.40 -32.26 9.55
C PRO A 674 -19.96 -33.52 10.22
N VAL A 675 -21.27 -33.52 10.50
CA VAL A 675 -21.99 -34.65 11.10
C VAL A 675 -22.18 -35.74 10.05
N ALA A 676 -21.57 -36.91 10.28
CA ALA A 676 -21.52 -38.01 9.32
C ALA A 676 -22.85 -38.78 9.10
N ASN A 677 -24.00 -38.26 9.57
CA ASN A 677 -25.29 -38.94 9.44
C ASN A 677 -25.92 -38.81 8.04
N GLY A 678 -25.54 -37.79 7.26
CA GLY A 678 -26.09 -37.53 5.93
C GLY A 678 -27.59 -37.17 5.95
N GLU A 679 -28.10 -36.59 7.03
CA GLU A 679 -29.49 -36.14 7.11
C GLU A 679 -29.71 -34.85 6.32
N ARG A 680 -30.77 -34.80 5.51
CA ARG A 680 -31.11 -33.60 4.73
C ARG A 680 -31.51 -32.44 5.66
N ILE A 681 -30.91 -31.27 5.43
CA ILE A 681 -31.32 -30.05 6.14
C ILE A 681 -32.74 -29.66 5.72
N THR A 682 -33.61 -29.45 6.70
CA THR A 682 -34.97 -28.92 6.50
C THR A 682 -35.00 -27.44 6.86
N TYR A 683 -35.01 -26.60 5.82
CA TYR A 683 -35.07 -25.14 5.92
C TYR A 683 -36.48 -24.63 6.30
N ARG A 684 -36.55 -23.40 6.82
CA ARG A 684 -37.80 -22.74 7.19
C ARG A 684 -38.44 -22.07 5.97
N SER A 685 -39.77 -21.93 5.96
CA SER A 685 -40.49 -21.18 4.92
C SER A 685 -40.37 -19.66 5.10
N GLN A 686 -40.10 -19.22 6.33
CA GLN A 686 -39.82 -17.84 6.70
C GLN A 686 -38.64 -17.80 7.68
N VAL A 687 -37.80 -16.78 7.55
CA VAL A 687 -36.66 -16.50 8.43
C VAL A 687 -36.74 -15.05 8.88
N GLN A 688 -36.59 -14.81 10.18
CA GLN A 688 -36.44 -13.44 10.69
C GLN A 688 -34.99 -13.01 10.53
N GLY A 689 -34.77 -11.82 9.98
CA GLY A 689 -33.46 -11.21 9.89
C GLY A 689 -33.51 -9.71 10.18
N GLN A 690 -32.35 -9.07 10.06
CA GLN A 690 -32.15 -7.65 10.33
C GLN A 690 -31.24 -7.08 9.24
N ILE A 691 -31.66 -5.98 8.60
CA ILE A 691 -30.77 -5.16 7.76
C ILE A 691 -29.81 -4.43 8.70
N ILE A 692 -28.51 -4.61 8.46
CA ILE A 692 -27.44 -4.20 9.36
C ILE A 692 -26.39 -3.37 8.59
N VAL A 693 -25.89 -2.30 9.23
CA VAL A 693 -24.98 -1.35 8.57
C VAL A 693 -23.52 -1.76 8.79
N ASP A 694 -22.93 -2.41 7.80
CA ASP A 694 -21.49 -2.71 7.70
C ASP A 694 -21.01 -2.45 6.27
N PRO A 695 -20.49 -1.24 5.97
CA PRO A 695 -19.95 -0.93 4.66
C PRO A 695 -18.65 -1.70 4.34
N GLY A 696 -18.00 -2.30 5.36
CA GLY A 696 -16.80 -3.13 5.24
C GLY A 696 -17.08 -4.64 5.16
N PHE A 697 -18.33 -5.08 5.07
CA PHE A 697 -18.67 -6.52 5.05
C PHE A 697 -18.01 -7.25 3.87
N GLY A 698 -16.93 -7.97 4.16
CA GLY A 698 -16.13 -8.72 3.19
C GLY A 698 -15.13 -7.88 2.37
N PHE A 699 -14.88 -6.63 2.76
CA PHE A 699 -13.81 -5.80 2.19
C PHE A 699 -12.54 -5.86 3.04
N TYR A 700 -11.37 -5.71 2.40
CA TYR A 700 -10.10 -5.52 3.09
C TYR A 700 -9.98 -4.12 3.69
N ALA A 701 -9.07 -3.93 4.65
CA ALA A 701 -8.95 -2.71 5.43
C ALA A 701 -8.69 -1.48 4.54
N GLY A 702 -9.40 -0.38 4.80
CA GLY A 702 -9.32 0.85 4.01
C GLY A 702 -10.28 0.90 2.81
N HIS A 703 -10.92 -0.21 2.44
CA HIS A 703 -11.92 -0.24 1.36
C HIS A 703 -13.36 -0.30 1.91
N GLY A 704 -14.28 0.33 1.17
CA GLY A 704 -15.70 0.34 1.50
C GLY A 704 -16.57 0.09 0.27
N ALA A 705 -17.86 -0.21 0.50
CA ALA A 705 -18.77 -0.69 -0.53
C ALA A 705 -18.94 0.19 -1.79
N GLY A 706 -18.72 1.51 -1.73
CA GLY A 706 -18.86 2.39 -2.89
C GLY A 706 -20.24 2.23 -3.57
N ALA A 707 -20.25 2.07 -4.90
CA ALA A 707 -21.48 1.81 -5.67
C ALA A 707 -22.23 0.54 -5.23
N LEU A 708 -21.54 -0.49 -4.72
CA LEU A 708 -22.15 -1.72 -4.20
C LEU A 708 -23.09 -1.45 -3.01
N ALA A 709 -22.97 -0.30 -2.33
CA ALA A 709 -23.87 0.10 -1.26
C ALA A 709 -25.30 0.44 -1.74
N GLU A 710 -25.47 0.86 -2.99
CA GLU A 710 -26.79 1.25 -3.51
C GLU A 710 -27.67 0.01 -3.76
N ASP A 711 -27.07 -1.03 -4.35
CA ASP A 711 -27.74 -2.26 -4.77
C ASP A 711 -27.55 -3.46 -3.84
N THR A 712 -26.82 -3.33 -2.73
CA THR A 712 -26.72 -4.41 -1.72
C THR A 712 -27.00 -3.95 -0.31
N ARG A 713 -27.46 -4.85 0.55
CA ARG A 713 -27.61 -4.63 1.99
C ARG A 713 -27.02 -5.82 2.75
N VAL A 714 -26.31 -5.57 3.84
CA VAL A 714 -25.84 -6.66 4.71
C VAL A 714 -27.00 -7.09 5.61
N VAL A 715 -27.16 -8.40 5.78
CA VAL A 715 -28.31 -9.01 6.48
C VAL A 715 -27.81 -9.99 7.52
N LYS A 716 -28.29 -9.85 8.77
CA LYS A 716 -28.17 -10.89 9.78
C LYS A 716 -29.42 -11.76 9.71
N LEU A 717 -29.26 -13.06 9.47
CA LEU A 717 -30.32 -14.05 9.49
C LEU A 717 -30.26 -14.86 10.79
N ASN A 718 -31.42 -15.07 11.42
CA ASN A 718 -31.59 -16.05 12.48
C ASN A 718 -31.69 -17.48 11.88
N SER A 719 -31.90 -18.49 12.75
CA SER A 719 -31.99 -19.92 12.39
C SER A 719 -32.75 -20.18 11.09
N ILE A 720 -32.02 -20.57 10.05
CA ILE A 720 -32.57 -20.85 8.71
C ILE A 720 -33.15 -22.27 8.60
N SER A 721 -32.88 -23.13 9.58
CA SER A 721 -33.18 -24.56 9.56
C SER A 721 -33.93 -25.02 10.82
N LYS A 722 -34.38 -26.27 10.83
CA LYS A 722 -34.80 -26.96 12.06
C LYS A 722 -33.67 -27.76 12.74
N ALA A 723 -32.49 -27.87 12.10
CA ALA A 723 -31.38 -28.70 12.55
C ALA A 723 -30.45 -27.97 13.54
N SER A 724 -30.28 -26.66 13.37
CA SER A 724 -29.58 -25.79 14.32
C SER A 724 -30.35 -24.48 14.58
N ASP A 725 -30.13 -23.93 15.77
CA ASP A 725 -30.49 -22.55 16.14
C ASP A 725 -29.27 -21.62 15.90
N ASP A 726 -28.64 -21.78 14.75
CA ASP A 726 -27.49 -21.00 14.30
C ASP A 726 -27.92 -19.63 13.76
N GLN A 727 -26.99 -18.68 13.68
CA GLN A 727 -27.19 -17.40 13.01
C GLN A 727 -26.13 -17.20 11.93
N ARG A 728 -26.38 -16.33 10.96
CA ARG A 728 -25.40 -15.97 9.93
C ARG A 728 -25.53 -14.51 9.50
N GLN A 729 -24.44 -13.95 8.99
CA GLN A 729 -24.46 -12.70 8.24
C GLN A 729 -24.05 -12.98 6.80
N VAL A 730 -24.78 -12.39 5.86
CA VAL A 730 -24.60 -12.51 4.40
C VAL A 730 -24.89 -11.15 3.74
N ARG A 731 -24.38 -10.92 2.53
CA ARG A 731 -24.78 -9.78 1.71
C ARG A 731 -26.00 -10.16 0.84
N GLY A 732 -27.04 -9.33 0.86
CA GLY A 732 -28.21 -9.46 -0.01
C GLY A 732 -28.18 -8.45 -1.14
N VAL A 733 -28.67 -8.86 -2.31
CA VAL A 733 -28.78 -8.04 -3.53
C VAL A 733 -30.19 -7.46 -3.64
N VAL A 734 -30.31 -6.22 -4.07
CA VAL A 734 -31.58 -5.57 -4.36
C VAL A 734 -32.00 -5.87 -5.79
N VAL A 735 -33.07 -6.65 -5.96
CA VAL A 735 -33.60 -7.08 -7.25
C VAL A 735 -34.97 -6.42 -7.48
N THR A 736 -35.14 -5.76 -8.63
CA THR A 736 -36.39 -5.09 -9.00
C THR A 736 -37.28 -6.01 -9.83
N SER A 737 -38.58 -6.08 -9.51
CA SER A 737 -39.56 -6.83 -10.28
C SER A 737 -40.86 -6.03 -10.40
N GLY A 738 -41.24 -5.66 -11.62
CA GLY A 738 -42.25 -4.62 -11.85
C GLY A 738 -41.78 -3.29 -11.25
N SER A 739 -42.66 -2.62 -10.51
CA SER A 739 -42.35 -1.40 -9.76
C SER A 739 -41.78 -1.63 -8.35
N GLN A 740 -41.65 -2.89 -7.90
CA GLN A 740 -41.26 -3.22 -6.53
C GLN A 740 -39.80 -3.69 -6.45
N ARG A 741 -39.03 -3.10 -5.53
CA ARG A 741 -37.69 -3.59 -5.15
C ARG A 741 -37.82 -4.69 -4.08
N TYR A 742 -36.98 -5.71 -4.16
CA TYR A 742 -36.88 -6.80 -3.20
C TYR A 742 -35.43 -6.99 -2.78
N LEU A 743 -35.19 -7.27 -1.50
CA LEU A 743 -33.88 -7.72 -1.01
C LEU A 743 -33.84 -9.24 -1.07
N VAL A 744 -32.89 -9.80 -1.81
CA VAL A 744 -32.72 -11.24 -2.06
C VAL A 744 -31.40 -11.71 -1.45
N VAL A 745 -31.43 -12.83 -0.72
CA VAL A 745 -30.27 -13.44 -0.07
C VAL A 745 -30.16 -14.92 -0.43
N GLU A 746 -28.95 -15.40 -0.70
CA GLU A 746 -28.63 -16.82 -0.63
C GLU A 746 -28.25 -17.15 0.82
N ALA A 747 -29.14 -17.83 1.55
CA ALA A 747 -28.97 -18.08 2.98
C ALA A 747 -28.06 -19.30 3.25
N ASP A 748 -28.08 -20.29 2.35
CA ASP A 748 -27.13 -21.39 2.22
C ASP A 748 -27.10 -21.81 0.73
N THR A 749 -26.19 -22.71 0.32
CA THR A 749 -26.00 -23.02 -1.10
C THR A 749 -27.29 -23.46 -1.80
N ALA A 750 -27.68 -22.73 -2.85
CA ALA A 750 -28.92 -22.86 -3.61
C ALA A 750 -30.22 -22.78 -2.77
N GLU A 751 -30.18 -22.01 -1.67
CA GLU A 751 -31.29 -21.80 -0.73
C GLU A 751 -31.60 -20.29 -0.59
N PHE A 752 -32.41 -19.79 -1.52
CA PHE A 752 -32.71 -18.36 -1.64
C PHE A 752 -33.93 -17.92 -0.82
N TYR A 753 -33.85 -16.71 -0.27
CA TYR A 753 -34.96 -16.00 0.36
C TYR A 753 -35.08 -14.58 -0.18
N TYR A 754 -36.28 -14.00 -0.10
CA TYR A 754 -36.58 -12.63 -0.50
C TYR A 754 -37.43 -11.90 0.56
N ALA A 755 -37.33 -10.59 0.57
CA ALA A 755 -38.24 -9.70 1.28
C ALA A 755 -38.52 -8.45 0.43
N PRO A 756 -39.73 -7.87 0.45
CA PRO A 756 -39.96 -6.57 -0.19
C PRO A 756 -39.12 -5.50 0.52
N LEU A 757 -38.56 -4.56 -0.26
CA LEU A 757 -37.68 -3.50 0.24
C LEU A 757 -38.29 -2.13 -0.05
N GLY A 758 -38.67 -1.40 1.01
CA GLY A 758 -39.06 0.01 0.93
C GLY A 758 -37.85 0.95 0.79
N SER A 759 -38.08 2.17 0.30
CA SER A 759 -37.03 3.18 0.06
C SER A 759 -36.29 3.63 1.33
N ALA A 760 -36.91 3.50 2.51
CA ALA A 760 -36.35 3.89 3.80
C ALA A 760 -36.28 2.72 4.81
N GLN A 761 -36.25 1.47 4.34
CA GLN A 761 -36.38 0.30 5.22
C GLN A 761 -35.04 -0.11 5.87
N THR A 762 -34.96 0.05 7.19
CA THR A 762 -33.82 -0.30 8.04
C THR A 762 -34.27 -1.18 9.22
N GLY A 763 -33.39 -2.02 9.78
CA GLY A 763 -33.70 -2.86 10.93
C GLY A 763 -34.38 -4.19 10.57
N ASP A 764 -35.30 -4.65 11.40
CA ASP A 764 -35.90 -5.98 11.31
C ASP A 764 -36.69 -6.22 10.02
N ILE A 765 -36.55 -7.43 9.46
CA ILE A 765 -37.12 -7.82 8.17
C ILE A 765 -37.42 -9.32 8.12
N THR A 766 -38.66 -9.67 7.75
CA THR A 766 -39.07 -11.07 7.58
C THR A 766 -38.84 -11.54 6.15
N PHE A 767 -37.89 -12.45 5.98
CA PHE A 767 -37.58 -13.10 4.72
C PHE A 767 -38.50 -14.30 4.47
N LYS A 768 -39.04 -14.40 3.25
CA LYS A 768 -39.78 -15.56 2.75
C LYS A 768 -38.86 -16.40 1.86
N LYS A 769 -38.94 -17.73 1.96
CA LYS A 769 -38.21 -18.62 1.05
C LYS A 769 -38.71 -18.41 -0.38
N CYS A 770 -37.81 -18.27 -1.36
CA CYS A 770 -38.18 -18.18 -2.76
C CYS A 770 -38.84 -19.49 -3.21
N GLY A 771 -40.03 -19.41 -3.81
CA GLY A 771 -40.70 -20.53 -4.47
C GLY A 771 -40.44 -20.56 -5.98
N PRO A 772 -41.17 -21.41 -6.72
CA PRO A 772 -41.11 -21.44 -8.19
C PRO A 772 -41.62 -20.15 -8.85
N MET A 773 -42.48 -19.37 -8.16
CA MET A 773 -43.01 -18.10 -8.68
C MET A 773 -41.98 -16.98 -8.57
N GLU A 774 -41.16 -16.99 -7.52
CA GLU A 774 -40.10 -16.01 -7.27
C GLU A 774 -38.76 -16.38 -7.93
N MET A 775 -38.78 -17.27 -8.93
CA MET A 775 -37.62 -17.68 -9.73
C MET A 775 -36.84 -16.48 -10.27
N GLY A 776 -37.55 -15.48 -10.79
CA GLY A 776 -36.96 -14.26 -11.34
C GLY A 776 -36.16 -13.43 -10.32
N LEU A 777 -36.50 -13.49 -9.02
CA LEU A 777 -35.77 -12.75 -7.98
C LEU A 777 -34.39 -13.35 -7.71
N ALA A 778 -34.28 -14.67 -7.62
CA ALA A 778 -32.99 -15.33 -7.45
C ALA A 778 -32.19 -15.44 -8.77
N GLN A 779 -32.86 -15.41 -9.92
CA GLN A 779 -32.19 -15.17 -11.21
C GLN A 779 -31.56 -13.78 -11.27
N GLY A 780 -32.28 -12.73 -10.85
CA GLY A 780 -31.73 -11.38 -10.73
C GLY A 780 -30.55 -11.29 -9.75
N TYR A 781 -30.63 -11.98 -8.60
CA TYR A 781 -29.50 -12.12 -7.67
C TYR A 781 -28.26 -12.71 -8.35
N ARG A 782 -28.39 -13.83 -9.07
CA ARG A 782 -27.26 -14.46 -9.76
C ARG A 782 -26.75 -13.65 -10.96
N GLN A 783 -27.64 -12.98 -11.70
CA GLN A 783 -27.25 -12.05 -12.77
C GLN A 783 -26.43 -10.88 -12.21
N PHE A 784 -26.81 -10.33 -11.04
CA PHE A 784 -26.04 -9.30 -10.37
C PHE A 784 -24.67 -9.81 -9.91
N MET A 785 -24.60 -11.01 -9.30
CA MET A 785 -23.33 -11.65 -8.95
C MET A 785 -22.41 -11.80 -10.17
N SER A 786 -22.93 -12.30 -11.29
CA SER A 786 -22.18 -12.46 -12.55
C SER A 786 -21.82 -11.14 -13.23
N ALA A 787 -22.63 -10.07 -13.07
CA ALA A 787 -22.28 -8.74 -13.59
C ALA A 787 -21.08 -8.12 -12.87
N HIS A 788 -20.82 -8.52 -11.62
CA HIS A 788 -19.67 -8.13 -10.82
C HIS A 788 -18.52 -9.17 -10.87
N HIS A 789 -18.52 -10.06 -11.86
CA HIS A 789 -17.68 -11.26 -11.87
C HIS A 789 -17.37 -11.76 -13.30
N PRO A 790 -16.15 -11.47 -13.80
CA PRO A 790 -15.55 -12.19 -14.92
C PRO A 790 -14.54 -13.28 -14.47
N VAL A 791 -14.24 -13.39 -13.17
CA VAL A 791 -13.17 -14.24 -12.59
C VAL A 791 -13.72 -15.05 -11.41
N GLN A 792 -13.39 -16.35 -11.35
CA GLN A 792 -14.04 -17.39 -10.52
C GLN A 792 -14.19 -17.10 -9.00
N LEU A 793 -15.17 -17.78 -8.39
CA LEU A 793 -15.57 -17.64 -6.97
C LEU A 793 -14.38 -17.72 -5.99
N VAL A 794 -14.43 -16.88 -4.95
CA VAL A 794 -13.43 -16.83 -3.88
C VAL A 794 -13.90 -17.70 -2.71
N ASP A 795 -13.67 -19.01 -2.84
CA ASP A 795 -13.88 -20.01 -1.78
C ASP A 795 -12.78 -19.95 -0.71
N ALA A 796 -12.71 -18.81 -0.02
CA ALA A 796 -11.88 -18.62 1.15
C ALA A 796 -12.26 -19.59 2.29
N ASP A 797 -11.24 -20.17 2.92
CA ASP A 797 -11.37 -20.99 4.12
C ASP A 797 -11.93 -20.15 5.30
N PHE A 798 -12.66 -20.77 6.23
CA PHE A 798 -13.08 -20.13 7.48
C PHE A 798 -12.00 -20.27 8.55
N ILE A 799 -11.78 -19.24 9.38
CA ILE A 799 -10.79 -19.24 10.47
C ILE A 799 -11.41 -19.07 11.87
N ALA A 800 -10.66 -19.48 12.89
CA ALA A 800 -10.99 -19.25 14.30
C ALA A 800 -9.77 -18.76 15.09
N LEU A 801 -9.94 -17.63 15.80
CA LEU A 801 -8.87 -16.97 16.55
C LEU A 801 -8.67 -17.58 17.95
N PRO A 802 -7.41 -17.69 18.45
CA PRO A 802 -7.13 -18.21 19.78
C PRO A 802 -7.54 -17.22 20.89
N PRO A 803 -8.04 -17.69 22.05
CA PRO A 803 -8.29 -16.82 23.21
C PRO A 803 -6.99 -16.27 23.80
N LEU A 804 -7.00 -15.06 24.36
CA LEU A 804 -5.78 -14.39 24.86
C LEU A 804 -4.94 -15.21 25.85
N LYS A 805 -5.57 -16.07 26.66
CA LYS A 805 -4.87 -16.98 27.58
C LYS A 805 -3.96 -18.01 26.85
N LYS A 806 -4.23 -18.31 25.58
CA LYS A 806 -3.33 -19.06 24.67
C LYS A 806 -2.31 -18.09 24.03
N VAL A 807 -2.73 -16.91 23.56
CA VAL A 807 -1.86 -15.85 22.97
C VAL A 807 -0.67 -15.51 23.86
N TYR A 808 -0.88 -15.15 25.13
CA TYR A 808 0.21 -14.78 26.05
C TYR A 808 1.22 -15.93 26.28
N LYS A 809 0.78 -17.19 26.16
CA LYS A 809 1.67 -18.37 26.24
C LYS A 809 2.47 -18.56 24.95
N GLN A 810 1.92 -18.18 23.79
CA GLN A 810 2.64 -18.22 22.52
C GLN A 810 3.69 -17.11 22.46
N LEU A 811 3.36 -15.86 22.83
CA LEU A 811 4.33 -14.77 22.94
C LEU A 811 5.51 -15.13 23.88
N LYS A 812 5.24 -15.72 25.05
CA LYS A 812 6.31 -16.15 25.98
C LYS A 812 7.15 -17.33 25.44
N ARG A 813 6.63 -18.12 24.49
CA ARG A 813 7.40 -19.16 23.77
C ARG A 813 8.21 -18.58 22.60
N ALA A 814 7.72 -17.51 21.97
CA ALA A 814 8.38 -16.80 20.87
C ALA A 814 9.46 -15.78 21.32
N GLY A 815 9.85 -15.80 22.60
CA GLY A 815 10.97 -14.99 23.12
C GLY A 815 10.62 -13.56 23.54
N PHE A 816 9.36 -13.11 23.41
CA PHE A 816 8.96 -11.76 23.86
C PHE A 816 9.17 -11.55 25.36
N ARG A 817 9.59 -10.34 25.75
CA ARG A 817 10.01 -10.04 27.13
C ARG A 817 8.81 -10.06 28.07
N GLU A 818 9.03 -10.48 29.31
CA GLU A 818 7.95 -10.56 30.31
C GLU A 818 7.39 -9.16 30.67
N ALA A 819 8.16 -8.09 30.48
CA ALA A 819 7.67 -6.71 30.57
C ALA A 819 6.60 -6.43 29.51
N ASP A 820 6.95 -6.55 28.22
CA ASP A 820 6.06 -6.31 27.07
C ASP A 820 4.76 -7.14 27.16
N ILE A 821 4.91 -8.42 27.51
CA ILE A 821 3.77 -9.33 27.70
C ILE A 821 2.89 -8.91 28.90
N ASN A 822 3.46 -8.30 29.95
CA ASN A 822 2.70 -7.80 31.09
C ASN A 822 2.05 -6.44 30.83
N GLU A 823 2.67 -5.58 30.00
CA GLU A 823 2.03 -4.37 29.51
C GLU A 823 0.82 -4.71 28.64
N LEU A 824 0.99 -5.60 27.66
CA LEU A 824 -0.09 -6.12 26.83
C LEU A 824 -1.23 -6.73 27.68
N LYS A 825 -0.91 -7.52 28.72
CA LYS A 825 -1.92 -8.02 29.68
C LYS A 825 -2.68 -6.91 30.39
N GLN A 826 -2.02 -5.81 30.77
CA GLN A 826 -2.65 -4.69 31.47
C GLN A 826 -3.51 -3.85 30.52
N GLN A 827 -3.05 -3.60 29.30
CA GLN A 827 -3.84 -2.98 28.23
C GLN A 827 -5.11 -3.81 27.95
N CYS A 828 -4.98 -5.13 27.80
CA CYS A 828 -6.11 -6.05 27.63
C CYS A 828 -6.99 -6.27 28.87
N LYS A 829 -6.61 -5.77 30.06
CA LYS A 829 -7.31 -6.02 31.32
C LYS A 829 -8.63 -5.26 31.45
N GLY A 830 -8.75 -4.12 30.76
CA GLY A 830 -9.98 -3.33 30.64
C GLY A 830 -10.77 -3.60 29.36
N MET A 831 -10.25 -4.45 28.46
CA MET A 831 -10.87 -4.74 27.16
C MET A 831 -12.05 -5.69 27.26
N SER A 832 -13.02 -5.52 26.36
CA SER A 832 -14.08 -6.49 26.12
C SER A 832 -13.54 -7.77 25.45
N PRO A 833 -14.24 -8.92 25.54
CA PRO A 833 -13.82 -10.17 24.89
C PRO A 833 -13.58 -10.04 23.38
N GLU A 834 -14.26 -9.12 22.72
CA GLU A 834 -14.12 -8.82 21.29
C GLU A 834 -12.82 -8.07 20.99
N GLN A 835 -12.51 -7.00 21.72
CA GLN A 835 -11.22 -6.29 21.63
C GLN A 835 -10.05 -7.24 21.94
N GLN A 836 -10.21 -8.09 22.95
CA GLN A 836 -9.26 -9.13 23.31
C GLN A 836 -9.03 -10.15 22.18
N ARG A 837 -10.08 -10.50 21.43
CA ARG A 837 -10.01 -11.42 20.28
C ARG A 837 -9.31 -10.77 19.08
N GLU A 838 -9.52 -9.47 18.89
CA GLU A 838 -8.90 -8.68 17.82
C GLU A 838 -7.38 -8.55 18.07
N VAL A 839 -6.95 -8.34 19.33
CA VAL A 839 -5.51 -8.42 19.71
C VAL A 839 -4.89 -9.77 19.33
N ALA A 840 -5.62 -10.88 19.45
CA ALA A 840 -5.13 -12.17 18.99
C ALA A 840 -4.89 -12.25 17.47
N TYR A 841 -5.64 -11.49 16.66
CA TYR A 841 -5.53 -11.49 15.20
C TYR A 841 -4.34 -10.65 14.70
N GLN A 842 -4.12 -9.45 15.25
CA GLN A 842 -3.00 -8.60 14.82
C GLN A 842 -1.64 -9.23 15.15
N LEU A 843 -1.51 -9.79 16.35
CA LEU A 843 -0.33 -10.56 16.76
C LEU A 843 -0.08 -11.79 15.87
N GLN A 844 -1.11 -12.28 15.17
CA GLN A 844 -1.06 -13.45 14.30
C GLN A 844 -0.72 -13.08 12.85
N GLN A 845 -1.23 -11.94 12.34
CA GLN A 845 -0.85 -11.39 11.05
C GLN A 845 0.62 -10.94 11.04
N ALA A 846 1.09 -10.31 12.11
CA ALA A 846 2.49 -9.97 12.32
C ALA A 846 3.40 -11.19 12.67
N ASN A 847 2.90 -12.42 12.55
CA ASN A 847 3.59 -13.69 12.83
C ASN A 847 4.17 -13.84 14.25
N ALA A 848 3.82 -12.98 15.20
CA ALA A 848 4.26 -13.04 16.60
C ALA A 848 3.59 -14.17 17.41
N ILE A 849 2.45 -14.68 16.93
CA ILE A 849 1.84 -15.93 17.38
C ILE A 849 1.53 -16.84 16.17
N LEU A 850 1.29 -18.12 16.43
CA LEU A 850 1.01 -19.13 15.40
C LEU A 850 -0.27 -18.77 14.62
N LYS A 851 -0.25 -19.00 13.29
CA LYS A 851 -1.38 -18.83 12.38
C LYS A 851 -2.59 -19.67 12.81
N PRO A 852 -3.84 -19.26 12.49
CA PRO A 852 -5.02 -19.90 13.02
C PRO A 852 -5.27 -21.22 12.29
N ASP A 853 -5.81 -22.22 12.99
CA ASP A 853 -6.32 -23.39 12.29
C ASP A 853 -7.51 -23.00 11.42
N VAL A 854 -7.54 -23.58 10.22
CA VAL A 854 -8.74 -23.54 9.37
C VAL A 854 -9.87 -24.25 10.11
N ALA A 855 -10.91 -23.48 10.41
CA ALA A 855 -12.08 -23.93 11.14
C ALA A 855 -13.04 -24.74 10.25
N LEU A 856 -13.17 -24.34 8.98
CA LEU A 856 -13.94 -25.05 7.96
C LEU A 856 -13.39 -24.74 6.56
N ARG A 857 -13.31 -25.76 5.70
CA ARG A 857 -13.02 -25.59 4.27
C ARG A 857 -14.32 -25.71 3.47
N PRO A 858 -14.67 -24.75 2.59
CA PRO A 858 -15.70 -24.95 1.57
C PRO A 858 -15.42 -26.22 0.74
N HIS A 859 -16.46 -26.98 0.42
CA HIS A 859 -16.29 -28.20 -0.39
C HIS A 859 -15.94 -27.82 -1.84
N ARG A 860 -14.86 -28.40 -2.36
CA ARG A 860 -14.35 -28.18 -3.72
C ARG A 860 -13.81 -29.48 -4.31
N VAL A 861 -13.90 -29.61 -5.63
CA VAL A 861 -13.30 -30.70 -6.42
C VAL A 861 -11.80 -30.73 -6.14
N ALA A 862 -11.29 -31.93 -5.87
CA ALA A 862 -9.88 -32.18 -5.58
C ALA A 862 -9.38 -33.38 -6.41
N PRO A 863 -8.08 -33.47 -6.71
CA PRO A 863 -7.50 -34.66 -7.31
C PRO A 863 -7.75 -35.91 -6.47
N LEU A 864 -8.04 -37.03 -7.13
CA LEU A 864 -8.10 -38.34 -6.50
C LEU A 864 -6.71 -38.75 -6.00
N GLN A 865 -6.63 -39.26 -4.77
CA GLN A 865 -5.37 -39.74 -4.19
C GLN A 865 -4.95 -41.05 -4.87
N THR A 866 -3.96 -40.97 -5.76
CA THR A 866 -3.43 -42.13 -6.51
C THR A 866 -2.44 -42.94 -5.66
N PRO A 867 -2.39 -44.29 -5.83
CA PRO A 867 -1.45 -45.13 -5.11
C PRO A 867 0.00 -44.98 -5.62
N PRO A 868 1.03 -45.39 -4.83
CA PRO A 868 2.41 -45.41 -5.28
C PRO A 868 2.59 -46.19 -6.60
N GLY A 869 3.38 -45.63 -7.52
CA GLY A 869 3.64 -46.22 -8.84
C GLY A 869 2.46 -46.15 -9.84
N PHE A 870 1.36 -45.46 -9.53
CA PHE A 870 0.17 -45.40 -10.39
C PHE A 870 0.45 -44.97 -11.84
N VAL A 871 1.36 -44.02 -12.06
CA VAL A 871 1.74 -43.52 -13.40
C VAL A 871 2.31 -44.65 -14.29
N GLN A 872 2.88 -45.70 -13.70
CA GLN A 872 3.44 -46.86 -14.42
C GLN A 872 2.40 -47.98 -14.67
N TRP A 873 1.16 -47.84 -14.18
CA TRP A 873 0.11 -48.83 -14.42
C TRP A 873 -0.36 -48.81 -15.88
N PRO A 874 -0.75 -49.95 -16.49
CA PRO A 874 -1.34 -49.95 -17.83
C PRO A 874 -2.58 -49.04 -17.91
N ALA A 875 -2.75 -48.31 -19.01
CA ALA A 875 -3.81 -47.29 -19.15
C ALA A 875 -5.22 -47.82 -18.80
N LYS A 876 -5.56 -49.06 -19.19
CA LYS A 876 -6.84 -49.69 -18.82
C LYS A 876 -7.06 -49.82 -17.30
N ARG A 877 -5.99 -50.03 -16.53
CA ARG A 877 -5.98 -50.14 -15.06
C ARG A 877 -5.98 -48.76 -14.39
N GLN A 878 -5.32 -47.76 -15.01
CA GLN A 878 -5.43 -46.36 -14.57
C GLN A 878 -6.87 -45.86 -14.75
N ASN A 879 -7.46 -46.07 -15.93
CA ASN A 879 -8.83 -45.67 -16.24
C ASN A 879 -9.86 -46.40 -15.37
N GLN A 880 -9.60 -47.67 -15.01
CA GLN A 880 -10.41 -48.40 -14.01
C GLN A 880 -10.42 -47.68 -12.66
N PHE A 881 -9.24 -47.47 -12.07
CA PHE A 881 -9.10 -46.80 -10.78
C PHE A 881 -9.75 -45.41 -10.79
N TYR A 882 -9.48 -44.62 -11.83
CA TYR A 882 -10.09 -43.31 -12.01
C TYR A 882 -11.62 -43.40 -12.09
N ALA A 883 -12.18 -44.36 -12.84
CA ALA A 883 -13.62 -44.57 -12.97
C ALA A 883 -14.29 -44.95 -11.65
N GLU A 884 -13.73 -45.94 -10.94
CA GLU A 884 -14.24 -46.44 -9.66
C GLU A 884 -14.20 -45.34 -8.59
N HIS A 885 -13.03 -44.71 -8.39
CA HIS A 885 -12.85 -43.68 -7.36
C HIS A 885 -13.58 -42.36 -7.66
N ALA A 886 -13.72 -41.96 -8.94
CA ALA A 886 -14.53 -40.78 -9.29
C ALA A 886 -16.02 -41.03 -9.01
N LYS A 887 -16.54 -42.21 -9.38
CA LYS A 887 -17.94 -42.60 -9.11
C LYS A 887 -18.24 -42.60 -7.62
N ASP A 888 -17.38 -43.21 -6.81
CA ASP A 888 -17.56 -43.27 -5.36
C ASP A 888 -17.43 -41.87 -4.70
N THR A 889 -16.53 -41.01 -5.19
CA THR A 889 -16.40 -39.61 -4.73
C THR A 889 -17.66 -38.79 -5.03
N VAL A 890 -18.24 -38.90 -6.23
CA VAL A 890 -19.53 -38.27 -6.57
C VAL A 890 -20.64 -38.77 -5.64
N ASN A 891 -20.73 -40.09 -5.45
CA ASN A 891 -21.78 -40.69 -4.63
C ASN A 891 -21.63 -40.32 -3.14
N GLN A 892 -20.40 -40.20 -2.62
CA GLN A 892 -20.13 -39.71 -1.27
C GLN A 892 -20.51 -38.23 -1.11
N ALA A 893 -20.11 -37.37 -2.06
CA ALA A 893 -20.41 -35.95 -2.04
C ALA A 893 -21.92 -35.65 -1.98
N LEU A 894 -22.70 -36.34 -2.83
CA LEU A 894 -24.15 -36.22 -2.88
C LEU A 894 -24.81 -36.79 -1.61
N LYS A 895 -24.36 -37.97 -1.14
CA LYS A 895 -24.85 -38.62 0.09
C LYS A 895 -24.64 -37.76 1.33
N ALA A 896 -23.55 -36.99 1.41
CA ALA A 896 -23.23 -36.15 2.57
C ALA A 896 -24.29 -35.06 2.89
N THR A 897 -25.13 -34.68 1.93
CA THR A 897 -26.23 -33.70 2.11
C THR A 897 -27.61 -34.35 2.33
N GLY A 898 -27.69 -35.68 2.21
CA GLY A 898 -28.97 -36.41 2.20
C GLY A 898 -29.85 -36.16 0.97
N LEU A 899 -29.41 -35.42 -0.05
CA LEU A 899 -30.21 -35.09 -1.24
C LEU A 899 -30.04 -36.10 -2.39
N GLY A 900 -28.92 -36.11 -3.11
CA GLY A 900 -28.69 -37.00 -4.27
C GLY A 900 -29.65 -36.75 -5.46
N PRO A 901 -29.96 -37.79 -6.27
CA PRO A 901 -30.75 -37.63 -7.49
C PRO A 901 -32.22 -37.27 -7.25
N GLY A 902 -32.67 -36.18 -7.87
CA GLY A 902 -34.07 -35.71 -7.81
C GLY A 902 -35.03 -36.50 -8.70
N ASN A 903 -34.53 -37.06 -9.82
CA ASN A 903 -35.37 -37.86 -10.73
C ASN A 903 -35.54 -39.33 -10.29
N GLN A 904 -34.79 -39.82 -9.31
CA GLN A 904 -34.99 -41.14 -8.69
C GLN A 904 -35.94 -41.05 -7.50
N VAL A 905 -37.00 -41.88 -7.49
CA VAL A 905 -37.85 -42.12 -6.31
C VAL A 905 -37.72 -43.60 -5.92
N ARG A 906 -37.19 -43.85 -4.71
CA ARG A 906 -36.82 -45.19 -4.23
C ARG A 906 -37.92 -45.85 -3.40
N SER A 907 -38.84 -45.06 -2.84
CA SER A 907 -40.00 -45.50 -2.05
C SER A 907 -41.02 -44.36 -1.91
N ALA A 908 -42.18 -44.63 -1.29
CA ALA A 908 -43.13 -43.59 -0.93
C ALA A 908 -42.58 -42.58 0.11
N THR A 909 -41.71 -43.01 1.02
CA THR A 909 -41.06 -42.13 2.01
C THR A 909 -39.93 -41.28 1.41
N ASP A 910 -39.35 -41.74 0.31
CA ASP A 910 -38.26 -41.08 -0.42
C ASP A 910 -38.73 -39.88 -1.27
N VAL A 911 -40.02 -39.78 -1.56
CA VAL A 911 -40.64 -38.70 -2.37
C VAL A 911 -40.20 -37.31 -1.92
N ALA A 912 -40.25 -37.02 -0.62
CA ALA A 912 -39.88 -35.71 -0.08
C ALA A 912 -38.37 -35.38 -0.20
N ARG A 913 -37.50 -36.39 -0.36
CA ARG A 913 -36.08 -36.20 -0.69
C ARG A 913 -35.94 -35.89 -2.19
N ALA A 914 -36.58 -36.70 -3.03
CA ALA A 914 -36.58 -36.49 -4.47
C ALA A 914 -37.13 -35.10 -4.86
N ASP A 915 -38.16 -34.62 -4.16
CA ASP A 915 -38.71 -33.26 -4.31
C ASP A 915 -37.71 -32.16 -3.90
N ALA A 916 -37.07 -32.29 -2.72
CA ALA A 916 -36.07 -31.34 -2.25
C ALA A 916 -34.83 -31.29 -3.16
N ALA A 917 -34.38 -32.44 -3.66
CA ALA A 917 -33.30 -32.54 -4.63
C ALA A 917 -33.70 -31.94 -5.99
N THR A 918 -34.90 -32.24 -6.50
CA THR A 918 -35.44 -31.65 -7.74
C THR A 918 -35.58 -30.12 -7.65
N PHE A 919 -35.98 -29.60 -6.49
CA PHE A 919 -36.07 -28.17 -6.24
C PHE A 919 -34.68 -27.50 -6.22
N THR A 920 -33.71 -28.12 -5.55
CA THR A 920 -32.30 -27.66 -5.50
C THR A 920 -31.66 -27.68 -6.89
N LEU A 921 -31.86 -28.75 -7.66
CA LEU A 921 -31.46 -28.86 -9.07
C LEU A 921 -32.13 -27.82 -9.96
N GLY A 922 -33.41 -27.52 -9.70
CA GLY A 922 -34.15 -26.49 -10.40
C GLY A 922 -33.55 -25.08 -10.22
N TRP A 923 -32.99 -24.78 -9.04
CA TRP A 923 -32.22 -23.55 -8.83
C TRP A 923 -30.88 -23.60 -9.56
N LEU A 924 -30.11 -24.67 -9.38
CA LEU A 924 -28.79 -24.83 -10.00
C LEU A 924 -28.86 -24.65 -11.53
N ARG A 925 -29.74 -25.39 -12.21
CA ARG A 925 -29.93 -25.35 -13.67
C ARG A 925 -30.46 -24.03 -14.24
N ARG A 926 -31.08 -23.16 -13.43
CA ARG A 926 -31.72 -21.91 -13.90
C ARG A 926 -31.03 -20.64 -13.42
N THR A 927 -30.02 -20.76 -12.55
CA THR A 927 -29.35 -19.62 -11.91
C THR A 927 -27.81 -19.73 -11.92
N THR A 928 -27.26 -20.81 -12.48
CA THR A 928 -25.81 -21.03 -12.67
C THR A 928 -25.60 -21.57 -14.09
N ASP A 929 -24.55 -21.11 -14.78
CA ASP A 929 -24.08 -21.82 -15.98
C ASP A 929 -23.28 -23.07 -15.57
N LEU A 930 -23.85 -24.24 -15.82
CA LEU A 930 -23.22 -25.54 -15.56
C LEU A 930 -22.16 -25.94 -16.61
N LYS A 931 -21.96 -25.13 -17.66
CA LYS A 931 -20.83 -25.26 -18.60
C LYS A 931 -19.59 -24.48 -18.15
N ALA A 932 -19.74 -23.52 -17.23
CA ALA A 932 -18.61 -22.76 -16.70
C ALA A 932 -17.62 -23.69 -15.96
N PRO A 933 -16.30 -23.43 -16.04
CA PRO A 933 -15.32 -24.24 -15.32
C PRO A 933 -15.57 -24.16 -13.81
N ARG A 934 -15.40 -25.31 -13.13
CA ARG A 934 -15.69 -25.54 -11.69
C ARG A 934 -17.19 -25.64 -11.32
N ALA A 935 -18.06 -25.97 -12.29
CA ALA A 935 -19.47 -26.27 -12.01
C ALA A 935 -19.64 -27.43 -11.01
N GLY A 936 -18.67 -28.36 -10.96
CA GLY A 936 -18.60 -29.45 -9.99
C GLY A 936 -18.54 -28.99 -8.53
N ASP A 937 -17.91 -27.84 -8.22
CA ASP A 937 -17.86 -27.32 -6.84
C ASP A 937 -19.28 -27.06 -6.31
N LEU A 938 -20.14 -26.45 -7.14
CA LEU A 938 -21.54 -26.18 -6.77
C LEU A 938 -22.38 -27.46 -6.70
N ILE A 939 -22.10 -28.47 -7.53
CA ILE A 939 -22.76 -29.79 -7.46
C ILE A 939 -22.33 -30.54 -6.18
N MET A 940 -21.06 -30.46 -5.79
CA MET A 940 -20.53 -31.04 -4.55
C MET A 940 -21.10 -30.35 -3.30
N LYS A 941 -21.16 -29.01 -3.29
CA LYS A 941 -21.75 -28.23 -2.19
C LYS A 941 -23.25 -28.49 -2.05
N THR A 942 -24.02 -28.40 -3.14
CA THR A 942 -25.47 -28.65 -3.09
C THR A 942 -25.82 -30.11 -2.84
N GLY A 943 -24.98 -31.05 -3.25
CA GLY A 943 -25.18 -32.50 -3.09
C GLY A 943 -26.45 -33.03 -3.76
N ALA A 944 -26.98 -32.31 -4.75
CA ALA A 944 -28.14 -32.71 -5.55
C ALA A 944 -27.73 -32.79 -7.02
N GLY A 945 -27.92 -33.95 -7.64
CA GLY A 945 -27.41 -34.24 -8.99
C GLY A 945 -28.22 -35.33 -9.67
N ASN A 946 -28.77 -35.07 -10.86
CA ASN A 946 -29.22 -36.14 -11.75
C ASN A 946 -28.04 -36.58 -12.64
N CYS A 947 -28.28 -37.47 -13.60
CA CYS A 947 -27.29 -37.97 -14.55
C CYS A 947 -26.36 -36.89 -15.14
N GLY A 948 -26.91 -35.77 -15.63
CA GLY A 948 -26.13 -34.64 -16.14
C GLY A 948 -25.16 -34.03 -15.11
N GLU A 949 -25.65 -33.63 -13.94
CA GLU A 949 -24.79 -33.04 -12.89
C GLU A 949 -23.77 -34.04 -12.33
N MET A 950 -24.17 -35.31 -12.18
CA MET A 950 -23.27 -36.37 -11.74
C MET A 950 -22.18 -36.66 -12.78
N ALA A 951 -22.47 -36.50 -14.08
CA ALA A 951 -21.48 -36.54 -15.14
C ALA A 951 -20.55 -35.32 -15.11
N ILE A 952 -21.06 -34.09 -14.99
CA ILE A 952 -20.23 -32.87 -14.85
C ILE A 952 -19.25 -33.00 -13.69
N LEU A 953 -19.72 -33.45 -12.52
CA LEU A 953 -18.86 -33.64 -11.34
C LEU A 953 -17.87 -34.79 -11.52
N ALA A 954 -18.27 -35.91 -12.13
CA ALA A 954 -17.35 -37.01 -12.46
C ALA A 954 -16.25 -36.53 -13.42
N ARG A 955 -16.61 -35.88 -14.53
CA ARG A 955 -15.68 -35.24 -15.49
C ARG A 955 -14.69 -34.33 -14.78
N GLU A 956 -15.15 -33.44 -13.91
CA GLU A 956 -14.26 -32.49 -13.23
C GLU A 956 -13.34 -33.18 -12.24
N ILE A 957 -13.80 -34.15 -11.46
CA ILE A 957 -12.93 -34.96 -10.59
C ILE A 957 -11.86 -35.70 -11.42
N LEU A 958 -12.26 -36.33 -12.53
CA LEU A 958 -11.36 -37.08 -13.41
C LEU A 958 -10.29 -36.17 -14.06
N ASN A 959 -10.72 -35.06 -14.67
CA ASN A 959 -9.82 -34.12 -15.32
C ASN A 959 -8.90 -33.40 -14.31
N THR A 960 -9.40 -33.06 -13.11
CA THR A 960 -8.60 -32.50 -12.01
C THR A 960 -7.60 -33.53 -11.46
N SER A 961 -7.87 -34.83 -11.64
CA SER A 961 -6.96 -35.93 -11.29
C SER A 961 -5.95 -36.25 -12.41
N GLY A 962 -5.94 -35.52 -13.52
CA GLY A 962 -5.07 -35.79 -14.68
C GLY A 962 -5.54 -36.92 -15.60
N ALA A 963 -6.75 -37.45 -15.40
CA ALA A 963 -7.37 -38.40 -16.33
C ALA A 963 -8.06 -37.65 -17.48
N ARG A 964 -8.00 -38.13 -18.72
CA ARG A 964 -8.76 -37.53 -19.82
C ARG A 964 -10.19 -38.09 -19.85
N ALA A 965 -11.15 -37.27 -19.42
CA ALA A 965 -12.57 -37.59 -19.38
C ALA A 965 -13.45 -36.57 -20.12
N ALA A 966 -14.54 -37.04 -20.72
CA ALA A 966 -15.55 -36.25 -21.41
C ALA A 966 -16.96 -36.74 -21.09
N GLU A 967 -17.93 -35.84 -21.14
CA GLU A 967 -19.35 -36.18 -20.95
C GLU A 967 -19.97 -36.72 -22.24
N TRP A 968 -20.84 -37.71 -22.07
CA TRP A 968 -21.59 -38.37 -23.13
C TRP A 968 -23.08 -38.42 -22.77
N HIS A 969 -23.95 -38.44 -23.78
CA HIS A 969 -25.40 -38.50 -23.60
C HIS A 969 -26.08 -39.54 -24.50
N ALA A 970 -27.21 -40.04 -24.03
CA ALA A 970 -28.14 -40.92 -24.74
C ALA A 970 -29.42 -40.12 -25.04
N GLY A 971 -29.57 -39.66 -26.29
CA GLY A 971 -30.63 -38.71 -26.66
C GLY A 971 -30.60 -37.46 -25.78
N ASN A 972 -31.76 -37.07 -25.23
CA ASN A 972 -31.91 -36.08 -24.16
C ASN A 972 -32.20 -36.72 -22.79
N ALA A 973 -32.16 -38.05 -22.69
CA ALA A 973 -32.72 -38.82 -21.57
C ALA A 973 -31.68 -39.17 -20.49
N HIS A 974 -30.45 -39.47 -20.87
CA HIS A 974 -29.40 -39.88 -19.94
C HIS A 974 -28.03 -39.28 -20.29
N ALA A 975 -27.18 -39.12 -19.27
CA ALA A 975 -25.83 -38.58 -19.38
C ALA A 975 -24.87 -39.25 -18.39
N PHE A 976 -23.64 -39.44 -18.83
CA PHE A 976 -22.57 -40.13 -18.11
C PHE A 976 -21.21 -39.59 -18.56
N THR A 977 -20.13 -39.98 -17.88
CA THR A 977 -18.76 -39.62 -18.28
C THR A 977 -18.02 -40.82 -18.84
N VAL A 978 -17.14 -40.60 -19.82
CA VAL A 978 -16.23 -41.63 -20.34
C VAL A 978 -14.80 -41.16 -20.13
N VAL A 979 -14.00 -41.98 -19.44
CA VAL A 979 -12.56 -41.77 -19.24
C VAL A 979 -11.78 -42.71 -20.17
N GLY A 980 -10.73 -42.20 -20.81
CA GLY A 980 -9.84 -43.02 -21.63
C GLY A 980 -10.36 -43.45 -23.01
N GLY A 981 -11.43 -42.83 -23.51
CA GLY A 981 -11.90 -42.99 -24.90
C GLY A 981 -10.89 -42.51 -25.96
N PRO A 982 -11.17 -42.65 -27.27
CA PRO A 982 -10.26 -42.22 -28.33
C PRO A 982 -9.97 -40.71 -28.30
N THR A 983 -8.93 -40.30 -29.05
CA THR A 983 -8.49 -38.90 -29.18
C THR A 983 -8.89 -38.31 -30.53
N GLY A 984 -9.41 -37.08 -30.54
CA GLY A 984 -9.88 -36.38 -31.75
C GLY A 984 -11.41 -36.37 -31.85
N PRO A 985 -11.98 -36.00 -33.01
CA PRO A 985 -13.43 -35.99 -33.22
C PRO A 985 -13.99 -37.41 -33.22
N VAL A 986 -14.75 -37.76 -32.18
CA VAL A 986 -15.33 -39.10 -32.00
C VAL A 986 -16.72 -39.17 -32.61
N LYS A 987 -17.01 -40.23 -33.37
CA LYS A 987 -18.35 -40.48 -33.91
C LYS A 987 -19.30 -40.99 -32.81
N PRO A 988 -20.63 -40.84 -32.99
CA PRO A 988 -21.61 -41.57 -32.19
C PRO A 988 -21.37 -43.08 -32.24
N THR A 989 -21.56 -43.75 -31.10
CA THR A 989 -21.50 -45.22 -30.96
C THR A 989 -22.69 -45.71 -30.14
N VAL A 990 -23.20 -46.92 -30.39
CA VAL A 990 -24.33 -47.47 -29.65
C VAL A 990 -23.89 -48.06 -28.30
N ASP A 991 -22.78 -48.80 -28.31
CA ASP A 991 -22.36 -49.70 -27.22
C ASP A 991 -20.87 -49.61 -26.85
N PHE A 992 -20.08 -48.77 -27.51
CA PHE A 992 -18.62 -48.65 -27.30
C PHE A 992 -17.84 -49.96 -27.54
N SER A 993 -18.36 -50.86 -28.40
CA SER A 993 -17.72 -52.14 -28.73
C SER A 993 -16.52 -52.01 -29.69
N GLU A 994 -16.31 -50.86 -30.33
CA GLU A 994 -15.25 -50.69 -31.32
C GLU A 994 -13.84 -50.71 -30.69
N PRO A 995 -12.80 -51.28 -31.34
CA PRO A 995 -11.47 -51.45 -30.73
C PRO A 995 -10.80 -50.19 -30.17
N THR A 996 -11.18 -49.01 -30.68
CA THR A 996 -10.77 -47.68 -30.17
C THR A 996 -11.17 -47.40 -28.72
N TRP A 997 -12.11 -48.18 -28.16
CA TRP A 997 -12.60 -48.07 -26.78
C TRP A 997 -12.01 -49.11 -25.82
N ALA A 998 -11.07 -49.96 -26.25
CA ALA A 998 -10.59 -51.10 -25.46
C ALA A 998 -9.98 -50.75 -24.07
N ASN A 999 -9.52 -49.49 -23.91
CA ASN A 999 -8.98 -48.91 -22.67
C ASN A 999 -9.98 -48.00 -21.92
N ALA A 1000 -11.16 -47.73 -22.49
CA ALA A 1000 -12.11 -46.76 -21.99
C ALA A 1000 -13.03 -47.34 -20.91
N TRP A 1001 -13.40 -46.50 -19.95
CA TRP A 1001 -14.33 -46.82 -18.88
C TRP A 1001 -15.46 -45.79 -18.84
N VAL A 1002 -16.68 -46.27 -18.59
CA VAL A 1002 -17.84 -45.43 -18.32
C VAL A 1002 -17.96 -45.20 -16.82
N VAL A 1003 -18.25 -43.95 -16.46
CA VAL A 1003 -18.48 -43.45 -15.11
C VAL A 1003 -19.88 -42.87 -15.08
N ASP A 1004 -20.82 -43.61 -14.50
CA ASP A 1004 -22.23 -43.25 -14.37
C ASP A 1004 -22.63 -43.37 -12.88
N PRO A 1005 -22.35 -42.32 -12.08
CA PRO A 1005 -22.67 -42.35 -10.65
C PRO A 1005 -24.17 -42.38 -10.39
N TRP A 1006 -24.98 -41.90 -11.35
CA TRP A 1006 -26.44 -41.91 -11.27
C TRP A 1006 -27.00 -43.33 -11.31
N ALA A 1007 -26.49 -44.18 -12.19
CA ALA A 1007 -26.80 -45.62 -12.20
C ALA A 1007 -26.01 -46.43 -11.15
N ASP A 1008 -25.02 -45.83 -10.48
CA ASP A 1008 -24.00 -46.48 -9.64
C ASP A 1008 -23.10 -47.48 -10.42
N ILE A 1009 -22.79 -47.13 -11.68
CA ILE A 1009 -21.98 -47.94 -12.59
C ILE A 1009 -20.59 -47.32 -12.82
N SER A 1010 -19.56 -48.15 -12.72
CA SER A 1010 -18.19 -47.88 -13.16
C SER A 1010 -17.66 -49.15 -13.83
N CYS A 1011 -17.55 -49.15 -15.16
CA CYS A 1011 -17.27 -50.37 -15.94
C CYS A 1011 -16.48 -50.10 -17.23
N PRO A 1012 -15.86 -51.12 -17.87
CA PRO A 1012 -15.37 -51.01 -19.24
C PRO A 1012 -16.48 -50.52 -20.17
N ALA A 1013 -16.16 -49.66 -21.14
CA ALA A 1013 -17.17 -49.00 -21.95
C ALA A 1013 -18.07 -49.98 -22.74
N SER A 1014 -17.48 -51.06 -23.27
CA SER A 1014 -18.17 -52.18 -23.95
C SER A 1014 -19.27 -52.84 -23.13
N ASP A 1015 -19.15 -52.83 -21.81
CA ASP A 1015 -20.01 -53.59 -20.90
C ASP A 1015 -21.21 -52.74 -20.44
N TYR A 1016 -21.14 -51.42 -20.68
CA TYR A 1016 -22.04 -50.43 -20.09
C TYR A 1016 -23.51 -50.64 -20.46
N MET A 1017 -23.82 -51.00 -21.71
CA MET A 1017 -25.21 -51.26 -22.13
C MET A 1017 -25.82 -52.45 -21.38
N ALA A 1018 -25.04 -53.49 -21.09
CA ALA A 1018 -25.49 -54.63 -20.32
C ALA A 1018 -25.70 -54.26 -18.84
N GLN A 1019 -24.78 -53.51 -18.24
CA GLN A 1019 -24.88 -53.09 -16.84
C GLN A 1019 -26.02 -52.06 -16.61
N LEU A 1020 -26.23 -51.13 -17.54
CA LEU A 1020 -27.32 -50.15 -17.49
C LEU A 1020 -28.68 -50.85 -17.59
N LYS A 1021 -28.85 -51.80 -18.53
CA LYS A 1021 -30.06 -52.62 -18.66
C LYS A 1021 -30.34 -53.47 -17.42
N ALA A 1022 -29.30 -54.09 -16.84
CA ALA A 1022 -29.41 -54.84 -15.59
C ALA A 1022 -29.80 -53.94 -14.41
N THR A 1023 -29.29 -52.71 -14.37
CA THR A 1023 -29.59 -51.73 -13.32
C THR A 1023 -31.04 -51.23 -13.41
N MET A 1024 -31.55 -50.95 -14.61
CA MET A 1024 -32.97 -50.61 -14.79
C MET A 1024 -33.89 -51.75 -14.30
N ALA A 1025 -33.58 -53.00 -14.66
CA ALA A 1025 -34.35 -54.16 -14.18
C ALA A 1025 -34.28 -54.36 -12.66
N LYS A 1026 -33.11 -54.12 -12.05
CA LYS A 1026 -32.91 -54.12 -10.60
C LYS A 1026 -33.76 -53.04 -9.91
N TRP A 1027 -33.83 -51.84 -10.49
CA TRP A 1027 -34.59 -50.71 -9.95
C TRP A 1027 -36.11 -50.91 -10.05
N ASP A 1028 -36.63 -51.40 -11.18
CA ASP A 1028 -38.08 -51.64 -11.31
C ASP A 1028 -38.53 -52.79 -10.38
N LYS A 1029 -37.74 -53.85 -10.27
CA LYS A 1029 -37.95 -54.93 -9.28
C LYS A 1029 -37.89 -54.42 -7.83
N ALA A 1030 -37.11 -53.37 -7.55
CA ALA A 1030 -37.08 -52.69 -6.26
C ALA A 1030 -38.23 -51.67 -6.08
N GLY A 1031 -39.16 -51.56 -7.03
CA GLY A 1031 -40.29 -50.64 -6.99
C GLY A 1031 -39.94 -49.17 -7.30
N TRP A 1032 -38.70 -48.87 -7.69
CA TRP A 1032 -38.26 -47.50 -7.96
C TRP A 1032 -39.01 -46.90 -9.16
N LYS A 1033 -39.13 -45.58 -9.17
CA LYS A 1033 -39.72 -44.81 -10.27
C LYS A 1033 -38.79 -43.68 -10.71
N ILE A 1034 -38.76 -43.45 -12.02
CA ILE A 1034 -38.03 -42.35 -12.65
C ILE A 1034 -39.01 -41.21 -12.93
N ARG A 1035 -38.58 -39.97 -12.71
CA ARG A 1035 -39.33 -38.75 -13.02
C ARG A 1035 -38.72 -38.10 -14.25
N GLU A 1036 -39.26 -38.38 -15.43
CA GLU A 1036 -38.74 -37.81 -16.67
C GLU A 1036 -39.81 -37.01 -17.43
N GLY A 1037 -39.49 -35.77 -17.79
CA GLY A 1037 -40.45 -34.80 -18.34
C GLY A 1037 -41.77 -34.76 -17.55
N ILE A 1038 -42.86 -35.19 -18.19
CA ILE A 1038 -44.21 -35.31 -17.59
C ILE A 1038 -44.48 -36.67 -16.92
N LYS A 1039 -43.70 -37.73 -17.25
CA LYS A 1039 -43.85 -39.08 -16.69
C LYS A 1039 -43.29 -39.12 -15.24
N ARG A 1040 -44.05 -38.61 -14.26
CA ARG A 1040 -43.62 -38.51 -12.85
C ARG A 1040 -43.42 -39.85 -12.11
N ASN A 1041 -43.99 -40.94 -12.61
CA ASN A 1041 -43.92 -42.29 -12.01
C ASN A 1041 -43.50 -43.33 -13.06
N MET A 1042 -42.55 -42.99 -13.94
CA MET A 1042 -42.09 -43.88 -15.02
C MET A 1042 -41.44 -45.15 -14.45
N SER A 1043 -41.72 -46.30 -15.05
CA SER A 1043 -40.94 -47.51 -14.78
C SER A 1043 -39.53 -47.36 -15.37
N PRO A 1044 -38.46 -47.81 -14.68
CA PRO A 1044 -37.16 -48.01 -15.30
C PRO A 1044 -37.18 -48.91 -16.56
N LEU A 1045 -38.24 -49.70 -16.75
CA LEU A 1045 -38.48 -50.57 -17.91
C LEU A 1045 -39.51 -50.00 -18.91
N ASP A 1046 -39.81 -48.70 -18.85
CA ASP A 1046 -40.61 -47.99 -19.86
C ASP A 1046 -39.96 -48.15 -21.27
N PRO A 1047 -40.70 -48.58 -22.32
CA PRO A 1047 -40.09 -48.93 -23.60
C PRO A 1047 -39.37 -47.78 -24.30
N ASP A 1048 -39.95 -46.57 -24.29
CA ASP A 1048 -39.37 -45.39 -24.93
C ASP A 1048 -38.05 -44.99 -24.25
N TRP A 1049 -38.04 -45.09 -22.92
CA TRP A 1049 -36.88 -44.86 -22.06
C TRP A 1049 -35.77 -45.89 -22.32
N LEU A 1050 -36.10 -47.19 -22.34
CA LEU A 1050 -35.12 -48.24 -22.61
C LEU A 1050 -34.54 -48.17 -24.02
N ASP A 1051 -35.34 -47.86 -25.04
CA ASP A 1051 -34.82 -47.66 -26.40
C ASP A 1051 -33.80 -46.50 -26.43
N THR A 1052 -34.16 -45.37 -25.81
CA THR A 1052 -33.27 -44.19 -25.74
C THR A 1052 -31.98 -44.48 -24.98
N LEU A 1053 -32.03 -45.21 -23.86
CA LEU A 1053 -30.85 -45.52 -23.05
C LEU A 1053 -29.96 -46.60 -23.66
N ILE A 1054 -30.54 -47.61 -24.31
CA ILE A 1054 -29.80 -48.80 -24.77
C ILE A 1054 -29.52 -48.73 -26.28
N ASN A 1055 -30.55 -48.58 -27.10
CA ASN A 1055 -30.47 -48.79 -28.55
C ASN A 1055 -30.01 -47.54 -29.32
N GLN A 1056 -30.34 -46.33 -28.83
CA GLN A 1056 -30.00 -45.09 -29.54
C GLN A 1056 -28.49 -44.76 -29.43
N PRO A 1057 -27.87 -44.15 -30.46
CA PRO A 1057 -26.46 -43.78 -30.45
C PRO A 1057 -26.11 -42.77 -29.34
N LYS A 1058 -25.04 -43.06 -28.60
CA LYS A 1058 -24.44 -42.19 -27.58
C LYS A 1058 -23.51 -41.18 -28.24
N GLN A 1059 -23.50 -39.94 -27.76
CA GLN A 1059 -22.74 -38.84 -28.38
C GLN A 1059 -22.00 -37.99 -27.33
N PRO A 1060 -20.86 -37.36 -27.67
CA PRO A 1060 -20.16 -36.44 -26.78
C PRO A 1060 -20.80 -35.05 -26.80
N TYR A 1061 -20.88 -34.43 -25.62
CA TYR A 1061 -21.27 -33.02 -25.52
C TYR A 1061 -20.25 -32.12 -26.26
N GLY A 1062 -20.73 -31.15 -27.04
CA GLY A 1062 -19.91 -30.21 -27.81
C GLY A 1062 -19.92 -30.40 -29.33
N SER A 1063 -20.77 -31.30 -29.86
CA SER A 1063 -20.79 -31.64 -31.30
C SER A 1063 -21.60 -30.69 -32.21
N GLN A 1064 -22.14 -29.57 -31.69
CA GLN A 1064 -22.77 -28.52 -32.49
C GLN A 1064 -21.88 -27.26 -32.46
N VAL A 1065 -21.35 -26.91 -33.64
CA VAL A 1065 -20.60 -25.67 -33.87
C VAL A 1065 -21.49 -24.75 -34.70
N ASP A 1066 -22.23 -23.86 -34.05
CA ASP A 1066 -22.74 -22.66 -34.71
C ASP A 1066 -21.56 -21.74 -35.02
N SER A 1067 -21.50 -21.25 -36.26
CA SER A 1067 -20.26 -20.77 -36.86
C SER A 1067 -20.10 -19.25 -36.86
N VAL A 1068 -19.31 -18.75 -35.92
CA VAL A 1068 -18.61 -17.45 -36.06
C VAL A 1068 -17.12 -17.68 -35.86
N THR A 1069 -16.36 -17.58 -36.94
CA THR A 1069 -14.91 -17.82 -36.96
C THR A 1069 -14.14 -16.54 -36.66
N PRO A 1070 -13.16 -16.59 -35.74
CA PRO A 1070 -11.87 -15.93 -35.97
C PRO A 1070 -10.81 -16.97 -36.37
N VAL A 1071 -10.03 -16.67 -37.41
CA VAL A 1071 -8.97 -17.57 -37.90
C VAL A 1071 -7.69 -17.30 -37.13
N ILE A 1072 -7.16 -18.34 -36.46
CA ILE A 1072 -5.75 -18.40 -36.01
C ILE A 1072 -5.19 -19.77 -36.46
N ALA A 1073 -3.96 -19.77 -36.97
CA ALA A 1073 -3.38 -20.91 -37.68
C ALA A 1073 -2.97 -22.08 -36.75
N ARG A 1074 -2.90 -23.30 -37.32
CA ARG A 1074 -2.32 -24.49 -36.69
C ARG A 1074 -0.94 -24.80 -37.27
N PHE A 1075 0.04 -24.98 -36.41
CA PHE A 1075 1.30 -25.73 -36.64
C PHE A 1075 1.59 -26.60 -35.38
N PRO A 1076 2.57 -27.53 -35.35
CA PRO A 1076 2.24 -28.96 -35.53
C PRO A 1076 2.37 -29.83 -34.25
N LEU A 1077 2.16 -31.14 -34.41
CA LEU A 1077 2.19 -32.15 -33.33
C LEU A 1077 3.49 -32.96 -33.29
N LYS A 1078 4.13 -33.06 -32.10
CA LYS A 1078 4.96 -34.18 -31.50
C LYS A 1078 6.03 -33.60 -30.53
N PRO A 1079 6.78 -34.42 -29.75
CA PRO A 1079 6.69 -35.87 -29.52
C PRO A 1079 5.99 -36.27 -28.20
N THR A 1080 6.14 -37.52 -27.76
CA THR A 1080 5.15 -38.23 -26.91
C THR A 1080 5.64 -38.81 -25.58
N ASN A 1081 6.74 -38.31 -25.00
CA ASN A 1081 7.06 -38.54 -23.58
C ASN A 1081 8.04 -37.46 -23.08
N THR A 1082 7.50 -36.39 -22.51
CA THR A 1082 8.26 -35.18 -22.18
C THR A 1082 7.93 -34.72 -20.77
N VAL A 1083 8.92 -34.76 -19.88
CA VAL A 1083 8.88 -34.22 -18.53
C VAL A 1083 9.00 -32.69 -18.62
N HIS A 1084 8.10 -31.96 -17.96
CA HIS A 1084 8.16 -30.51 -17.91
C HIS A 1084 8.81 -30.04 -16.60
N VAL A 1085 9.76 -29.11 -16.70
CA VAL A 1085 10.43 -28.45 -15.56
C VAL A 1085 9.77 -27.10 -15.34
N PRO A 1086 9.04 -26.89 -14.22
CA PRO A 1086 8.40 -25.62 -13.91
C PRO A 1086 9.39 -24.48 -13.65
N MET A 1087 8.90 -23.25 -13.71
CA MET A 1087 9.67 -22.05 -13.35
C MET A 1087 10.17 -22.12 -11.90
N GLY A 1088 11.47 -21.94 -11.70
CA GLY A 1088 12.13 -21.99 -10.39
C GLY A 1088 12.49 -23.40 -9.90
N GLU A 1089 12.33 -24.43 -10.72
CA GLU A 1089 12.63 -25.82 -10.36
C GLU A 1089 13.82 -26.39 -11.15
N SER A 1090 14.38 -27.49 -10.63
CA SER A 1090 15.38 -28.33 -11.29
C SER A 1090 14.89 -29.78 -11.31
N THR A 1091 15.11 -30.48 -12.43
CA THR A 1091 14.76 -31.90 -12.57
C THR A 1091 15.91 -32.69 -13.19
N THR A 1092 16.34 -33.74 -12.50
CA THR A 1092 17.29 -34.75 -13.01
C THR A 1092 16.56 -36.05 -13.35
N LEU A 1093 16.98 -36.69 -14.45
CA LEU A 1093 16.61 -38.05 -14.83
C LEU A 1093 17.89 -38.88 -14.92
N ASP A 1094 18.05 -39.90 -14.07
CA ASP A 1094 19.27 -40.73 -14.02
C ASP A 1094 19.23 -41.92 -15.00
N THR A 1095 18.04 -42.26 -15.52
CA THR A 1095 17.83 -43.23 -16.60
C THR A 1095 16.56 -42.88 -17.38
N GLY A 1096 16.39 -43.47 -18.56
CA GLY A 1096 15.15 -43.39 -19.35
C GLY A 1096 15.34 -42.74 -20.72
N ASN A 1097 14.29 -42.77 -21.54
CA ASN A 1097 14.27 -42.21 -22.90
C ASN A 1097 13.41 -40.92 -23.00
N GLU A 1098 12.85 -40.48 -21.88
CA GLU A 1098 12.01 -39.30 -21.72
C GLU A 1098 12.79 -38.01 -22.01
N ALA A 1099 12.16 -37.09 -22.73
CA ALA A 1099 12.71 -35.77 -22.96
C ALA A 1099 12.45 -34.84 -21.77
N LEU A 1100 13.37 -33.91 -21.47
CA LEU A 1100 13.16 -32.82 -20.52
C LEU A 1100 12.75 -31.56 -21.29
N SER A 1101 11.85 -30.75 -20.74
CA SER A 1101 11.44 -29.50 -21.40
C SER A 1101 11.11 -28.38 -20.43
N THR A 1102 11.32 -27.13 -20.85
CA THR A 1102 10.72 -25.97 -20.19
C THR A 1102 10.27 -24.91 -21.21
N ARG A 1103 9.44 -23.97 -20.75
CA ARG A 1103 8.67 -23.00 -21.55
C ARG A 1103 8.58 -21.68 -20.77
N SER A 1104 8.13 -20.61 -21.42
CA SER A 1104 8.01 -19.27 -20.85
C SER A 1104 9.35 -18.64 -20.44
N LEU A 1105 10.39 -18.85 -21.26
CA LEU A 1105 11.68 -18.16 -21.12
C LEU A 1105 11.61 -16.75 -21.73
N THR A 1106 10.87 -15.86 -21.08
CA THR A 1106 10.80 -14.43 -21.43
C THR A 1106 12.07 -13.71 -20.98
N ASP A 1107 12.26 -13.66 -19.68
CA ASP A 1107 13.34 -13.06 -18.89
C ASP A 1107 14.10 -14.14 -18.09
N CYS A 1108 13.54 -15.34 -17.99
CA CYS A 1108 14.16 -16.55 -17.43
C CYS A 1108 15.14 -17.22 -18.42
N SER A 1109 16.05 -18.05 -17.90
CA SER A 1109 16.92 -18.92 -18.71
C SER A 1109 16.81 -20.40 -18.31
N ALA A 1110 17.02 -21.30 -19.27
CA ALA A 1110 17.06 -22.73 -19.02
C ALA A 1110 18.49 -23.28 -19.16
N ILE A 1111 18.89 -24.16 -18.25
CA ILE A 1111 20.27 -24.67 -18.17
C ILE A 1111 20.21 -26.19 -18.03
N ALA A 1112 20.92 -26.91 -18.90
CA ALA A 1112 20.92 -28.36 -18.92
C ALA A 1112 22.33 -28.96 -18.91
N VAL A 1113 22.49 -30.07 -18.20
CA VAL A 1113 23.74 -30.82 -18.05
C VAL A 1113 23.44 -32.30 -18.25
N LEU A 1114 24.12 -32.91 -19.23
CA LEU A 1114 23.92 -34.29 -19.66
C LEU A 1114 25.26 -35.05 -19.51
N THR A 1115 25.26 -36.17 -18.79
CA THR A 1115 26.46 -36.98 -18.52
C THR A 1115 26.19 -38.48 -18.74
N ASP A 1116 27.22 -39.30 -18.57
CA ASP A 1116 27.10 -40.77 -18.56
C ASP A 1116 26.55 -41.32 -19.89
N TRP A 1117 27.28 -41.02 -20.98
CA TRP A 1117 26.97 -41.48 -22.34
C TRP A 1117 27.25 -42.98 -22.51
N ASP A 1118 26.22 -43.79 -22.81
CA ASP A 1118 26.35 -45.26 -22.98
C ASP A 1118 26.71 -45.72 -24.40
N GLY A 1119 26.87 -44.79 -25.34
CA GLY A 1119 27.01 -45.06 -26.77
C GLY A 1119 25.77 -44.71 -27.60
N ALA A 1120 24.60 -44.55 -26.97
CA ALA A 1120 23.33 -44.22 -27.61
C ALA A 1120 22.53 -43.11 -26.90
N ARG A 1121 22.72 -42.90 -25.60
CA ARG A 1121 22.03 -41.87 -24.79
C ARG A 1121 22.87 -41.46 -23.57
N TYR A 1122 22.61 -40.25 -23.07
CA TYR A 1122 23.07 -39.80 -21.75
C TYR A 1122 22.17 -40.44 -20.69
N GLN A 1123 22.72 -41.20 -19.74
CA GLN A 1123 21.89 -41.77 -18.66
C GLN A 1123 21.35 -40.63 -17.79
N THR A 1124 22.27 -39.80 -17.30
CA THR A 1124 22.00 -38.67 -16.40
C THR A 1124 21.74 -37.41 -17.19
N ARG A 1125 20.56 -36.79 -16.97
CA ARG A 1125 20.14 -35.56 -17.66
C ARG A 1125 19.46 -34.63 -16.68
N THR A 1126 20.03 -33.46 -16.43
CA THR A 1126 19.44 -32.40 -15.60
C THR A 1126 18.99 -31.23 -16.45
N LEU A 1127 17.83 -30.66 -16.15
CA LEU A 1127 17.34 -29.39 -16.70
C LEU A 1127 16.82 -28.50 -15.56
N MET A 1128 17.30 -27.26 -15.53
CA MET A 1128 16.91 -26.18 -14.60
C MET A 1128 16.15 -25.09 -15.34
N HIS A 1129 15.13 -24.49 -14.72
CA HIS A 1129 14.52 -23.23 -15.18
C HIS A 1129 14.83 -22.12 -14.16
N VAL A 1130 15.80 -21.27 -14.50
CA VAL A 1130 16.30 -20.17 -13.67
C VAL A 1130 15.42 -18.93 -13.87
N THR A 1131 14.61 -18.61 -12.87
CA THR A 1131 13.64 -17.50 -12.89
C THR A 1131 14.35 -16.15 -12.97
N GLY A 1132 13.95 -15.27 -13.90
CA GLY A 1132 14.62 -13.98 -14.15
C GLY A 1132 16.12 -14.10 -14.46
N SER A 1133 16.56 -15.29 -14.92
CA SER A 1133 17.97 -15.67 -15.12
C SER A 1133 18.89 -15.59 -13.89
N ASN A 1134 18.38 -15.31 -12.69
CA ASN A 1134 19.16 -15.10 -11.47
C ASN A 1134 19.47 -16.42 -10.71
N LEU A 1135 20.73 -16.68 -10.36
CA LEU A 1135 21.13 -17.93 -9.68
C LEU A 1135 20.82 -17.98 -8.18
N GLU A 1136 20.86 -16.84 -7.49
CA GLU A 1136 20.71 -16.73 -6.04
C GLU A 1136 19.26 -16.91 -5.58
N LEU A 1137 18.31 -16.41 -6.38
CA LEU A 1137 16.88 -16.38 -6.06
C LEU A 1137 16.00 -17.10 -7.11
N GLY A 1138 16.53 -17.39 -8.30
CA GLY A 1138 15.75 -17.91 -9.42
C GLY A 1138 15.55 -19.43 -9.45
N LEU A 1139 16.14 -20.18 -8.51
CA LEU A 1139 15.95 -21.62 -8.31
C LEU A 1139 15.56 -21.92 -6.86
N ARG A 1140 14.78 -22.99 -6.64
CA ARG A 1140 14.39 -23.48 -5.32
C ARG A 1140 15.35 -24.55 -4.81
N GLY A 1141 15.85 -24.37 -3.59
CA GLY A 1141 16.74 -25.32 -2.92
C GLY A 1141 18.13 -24.74 -2.70
N ASP A 1142 19.14 -25.61 -2.61
CA ASP A 1142 20.54 -25.22 -2.51
C ASP A 1142 21.17 -25.19 -3.92
N THR A 1143 21.17 -24.01 -4.54
CA THR A 1143 21.76 -23.81 -5.87
C THR A 1143 23.27 -24.08 -5.88
N HIS A 1144 23.98 -23.86 -4.77
CA HIS A 1144 25.43 -24.09 -4.69
C HIS A 1144 25.72 -25.59 -4.78
N ALA A 1145 25.11 -26.39 -3.90
CA ALA A 1145 25.31 -27.83 -3.87
C ALA A 1145 24.88 -28.51 -5.18
N LEU A 1146 23.83 -27.99 -5.85
CA LEU A 1146 23.41 -28.45 -7.16
C LEU A 1146 24.46 -28.13 -8.24
N LEU A 1147 24.99 -26.90 -8.30
CA LEU A 1147 25.98 -26.52 -9.30
C LEU A 1147 27.32 -27.24 -9.08
N ASP A 1148 27.77 -27.43 -7.83
CA ASP A 1148 28.93 -28.26 -7.50
C ASP A 1148 28.76 -29.70 -8.03
N GLN A 1149 27.60 -30.32 -7.77
CA GLN A 1149 27.29 -31.68 -8.19
C GLN A 1149 27.32 -31.82 -9.73
N LEU A 1150 26.76 -30.84 -10.45
CA LEU A 1150 26.75 -30.82 -11.91
C LEU A 1150 28.12 -30.47 -12.51
N GLN A 1151 28.92 -29.65 -11.84
CA GLN A 1151 30.30 -29.38 -12.21
C GLN A 1151 31.17 -30.64 -12.06
N ALA A 1152 30.91 -31.46 -11.04
CA ALA A 1152 31.62 -32.70 -10.75
C ALA A 1152 31.19 -33.89 -11.64
N SER A 1153 29.94 -33.98 -12.08
CA SER A 1153 29.50 -35.08 -12.98
C SER A 1153 30.16 -35.00 -14.37
N LEU A 1154 30.45 -33.78 -14.84
CA LEU A 1154 31.13 -33.51 -16.12
C LEU A 1154 32.60 -34.01 -16.18
N ASN A 1155 33.17 -34.53 -15.09
CA ASN A 1155 34.55 -35.06 -15.06
C ASN A 1155 34.77 -36.25 -16.01
N ASN A 1156 33.71 -36.98 -16.38
CA ASN A 1156 33.77 -38.10 -17.34
C ASN A 1156 33.41 -37.68 -18.78
N GLY A 1157 33.28 -36.38 -19.06
CA GLY A 1157 32.73 -35.84 -20.29
C GLY A 1157 31.19 -35.70 -20.26
N GLY A 1158 30.62 -35.04 -21.26
CA GLY A 1158 29.18 -34.74 -21.29
C GLY A 1158 28.77 -33.66 -22.28
N ARG A 1159 27.58 -33.09 -22.05
CA ARG A 1159 27.05 -31.93 -22.78
C ARG A 1159 26.40 -30.92 -21.85
N VAL A 1160 26.69 -29.64 -22.05
CA VAL A 1160 26.04 -28.51 -21.36
C VAL A 1160 25.31 -27.65 -22.39
N ILE A 1161 24.07 -27.24 -22.07
CA ILE A 1161 23.24 -26.40 -22.93
C ILE A 1161 22.68 -25.24 -22.09
N LEU A 1162 22.96 -24.00 -22.47
CA LEU A 1162 22.34 -22.79 -21.91
C LEU A 1162 21.39 -22.19 -22.96
N VAL A 1163 20.16 -21.91 -22.55
CA VAL A 1163 19.15 -21.19 -23.34
C VAL A 1163 18.74 -19.93 -22.59
N GLY A 1164 19.18 -18.77 -23.08
CA GLY A 1164 18.71 -17.48 -22.57
C GLY A 1164 17.29 -17.19 -23.06
N GLY A 1165 16.47 -16.59 -22.21
CA GLY A 1165 15.17 -16.09 -22.61
C GLY A 1165 15.24 -15.02 -23.70
N ILE A 1166 14.11 -14.69 -24.30
CA ILE A 1166 14.06 -13.79 -25.47
C ILE A 1166 14.45 -12.34 -25.14
N SER A 1167 14.36 -11.94 -23.86
CA SER A 1167 14.84 -10.63 -23.36
C SER A 1167 16.37 -10.59 -23.21
N SER A 1168 17.03 -11.76 -23.17
CA SER A 1168 18.47 -11.93 -22.97
C SER A 1168 19.16 -12.48 -24.22
N ASP A 1169 18.54 -12.33 -25.40
CA ASP A 1169 18.99 -12.93 -26.67
C ASP A 1169 20.21 -12.23 -27.31
N SER A 1170 20.66 -11.10 -26.76
CA SER A 1170 21.82 -10.37 -27.27
C SER A 1170 23.13 -11.01 -26.79
N LEU A 1171 24.24 -10.75 -27.49
CA LEU A 1171 25.55 -11.27 -27.07
C LEU A 1171 25.92 -10.78 -25.66
N GLN A 1172 25.56 -9.53 -25.33
CA GLN A 1172 25.71 -8.98 -23.99
C GLN A 1172 24.72 -9.58 -22.97
N GLY A 1173 23.46 -9.86 -23.36
CA GLY A 1173 22.48 -10.50 -22.48
C GLY A 1173 22.86 -11.94 -22.13
N MET A 1174 23.42 -12.68 -23.09
CA MET A 1174 23.99 -14.01 -22.85
C MET A 1174 25.24 -13.92 -21.97
N ALA A 1175 26.17 -12.99 -22.25
CA ALA A 1175 27.35 -12.77 -21.42
C ALA A 1175 26.97 -12.39 -19.98
N THR A 1176 25.97 -11.52 -19.78
CA THR A 1176 25.45 -11.14 -18.46
C THR A 1176 24.82 -12.34 -17.74
N THR A 1177 24.09 -13.20 -18.45
CA THR A 1177 23.56 -14.46 -17.90
C THR A 1177 24.68 -15.40 -17.43
N ILE A 1178 25.79 -15.51 -18.17
CA ILE A 1178 26.91 -16.43 -17.88
C ILE A 1178 27.86 -15.86 -16.80
N GLY A 1179 28.13 -14.56 -16.84
CA GLY A 1179 29.11 -13.89 -15.97
C GLY A 1179 28.63 -13.59 -14.54
N GLN A 1180 27.44 -14.05 -14.17
CA GLN A 1180 26.90 -13.94 -12.81
C GLN A 1180 27.90 -14.43 -11.76
N SER A 1181 28.23 -13.54 -10.83
CA SER A 1181 29.09 -13.86 -9.69
C SER A 1181 28.26 -14.33 -8.50
N PHE A 1182 28.59 -15.48 -7.92
CA PHE A 1182 27.92 -16.06 -6.76
C PHE A 1182 28.96 -16.53 -5.75
N GLN A 1183 28.88 -16.02 -4.51
CA GLN A 1183 29.88 -16.20 -3.44
C GLN A 1183 31.36 -15.95 -3.85
N GLY A 1184 31.59 -15.17 -4.91
CA GLY A 1184 32.93 -14.84 -5.43
C GLY A 1184 33.47 -15.74 -6.56
N GLY A 1185 32.72 -16.76 -6.99
CA GLY A 1185 32.97 -17.52 -8.23
C GLY A 1185 31.98 -17.13 -9.34
N GLN A 1186 32.20 -17.62 -10.57
CA GLN A 1186 31.28 -17.43 -11.71
C GLN A 1186 30.74 -18.79 -12.19
N PRO A 1187 29.87 -19.48 -11.42
CA PRO A 1187 29.64 -20.90 -11.58
C PRO A 1187 29.01 -21.30 -12.92
N LEU A 1188 28.35 -20.39 -13.64
CA LEU A 1188 27.88 -20.66 -15.02
C LEU A 1188 29.00 -20.54 -16.06
N ARG A 1189 29.93 -19.57 -15.94
CA ARG A 1189 31.17 -19.53 -16.73
C ARG A 1189 31.96 -20.82 -16.50
N ASP A 1190 32.10 -21.23 -15.25
CA ASP A 1190 32.82 -22.46 -14.87
C ASP A 1190 32.15 -23.73 -15.43
N LEU A 1191 30.83 -23.83 -15.36
CA LEU A 1191 30.04 -24.94 -15.92
C LEU A 1191 30.10 -25.00 -17.46
N LEU A 1192 30.15 -23.84 -18.12
CA LEU A 1192 30.21 -23.71 -19.59
C LEU A 1192 31.63 -23.63 -20.16
N GLN A 1193 32.66 -23.66 -19.31
CA GLN A 1193 34.07 -23.65 -19.75
C GLN A 1193 34.38 -24.90 -20.58
N ALA A 1194 35.22 -24.75 -21.62
CA ALA A 1194 35.61 -25.87 -22.46
C ALA A 1194 36.47 -26.90 -21.69
N ARG A 1195 36.00 -28.15 -21.63
CA ARG A 1195 36.71 -29.28 -20.97
C ARG A 1195 36.87 -30.45 -21.94
N ALA A 1196 37.91 -31.26 -21.74
CA ALA A 1196 38.14 -32.45 -22.55
C ALA A 1196 36.94 -33.42 -22.43
N GLY A 1197 36.31 -33.74 -23.56
CA GLY A 1197 35.12 -34.61 -23.59
C GLY A 1197 33.78 -33.94 -23.24
N VAL A 1198 33.75 -32.62 -22.98
CA VAL A 1198 32.50 -31.87 -22.77
C VAL A 1198 32.18 -31.02 -23.99
N SER A 1199 30.94 -31.11 -24.46
CA SER A 1199 30.40 -30.24 -25.52
C SER A 1199 29.50 -29.15 -24.93
N VAL A 1200 29.61 -27.92 -25.44
CA VAL A 1200 28.86 -26.76 -24.94
C VAL A 1200 27.96 -26.22 -26.06
N THR A 1201 26.79 -25.70 -25.72
CA THR A 1201 25.88 -25.09 -26.70
C THR A 1201 25.13 -23.91 -26.05
N LEU A 1202 25.25 -22.72 -26.66
CA LEU A 1202 24.48 -21.53 -26.27
C LEU A 1202 23.33 -21.33 -27.25
N ALA A 1203 22.16 -20.93 -26.75
CA ALA A 1203 20.98 -20.65 -27.57
C ALA A 1203 20.07 -19.57 -26.95
N SER A 1204 19.08 -19.09 -27.70
CA SER A 1204 17.96 -18.29 -27.18
C SER A 1204 16.63 -18.68 -27.82
N SER A 1205 15.59 -18.79 -26.99
CA SER A 1205 14.25 -19.28 -27.35
C SER A 1205 13.29 -19.11 -26.15
N LEU A 1206 11.98 -19.00 -26.38
CA LEU A 1206 10.93 -19.04 -25.34
C LEU A 1206 10.84 -20.40 -24.60
N GLY A 1207 11.61 -21.40 -25.00
CA GLY A 1207 11.67 -22.72 -24.36
C GLY A 1207 12.57 -23.72 -25.10
N ILE A 1208 12.82 -24.86 -24.47
CA ILE A 1208 13.64 -25.95 -25.02
C ILE A 1208 13.02 -27.31 -24.69
N THR A 1209 13.18 -28.30 -25.57
CA THR A 1209 12.97 -29.73 -25.33
C THR A 1209 14.30 -30.45 -25.57
N ILE A 1210 14.72 -31.38 -24.70
CA ILE A 1210 16.00 -32.08 -24.76
C ILE A 1210 15.74 -33.59 -24.68
N ASN A 1211 16.18 -34.32 -25.70
CA ASN A 1211 15.98 -35.77 -25.83
C ASN A 1211 17.10 -36.58 -25.15
N ALA A 1212 16.87 -37.88 -24.98
CA ALA A 1212 17.83 -38.77 -24.29
C ALA A 1212 19.18 -38.94 -25.02
N ASP A 1213 19.19 -38.84 -26.35
CA ASP A 1213 20.40 -38.82 -27.19
C ASP A 1213 21.16 -37.47 -27.13
N GLY A 1214 20.65 -36.49 -26.39
CA GLY A 1214 21.21 -35.14 -26.31
C GLY A 1214 20.95 -34.27 -27.54
N THR A 1215 20.05 -34.67 -28.44
CA THR A 1215 19.42 -33.75 -29.40
C THR A 1215 18.44 -32.84 -28.67
N PHE A 1216 18.15 -31.66 -29.23
CA PHE A 1216 17.21 -30.71 -28.62
C PHE A 1216 16.43 -29.92 -29.68
N GLU A 1217 15.25 -29.46 -29.28
CA GLU A 1217 14.34 -28.64 -30.06
C GLU A 1217 14.12 -27.30 -29.34
N LEU A 1218 14.20 -26.20 -30.08
CA LEU A 1218 13.85 -24.86 -29.61
C LEU A 1218 12.46 -24.46 -30.15
N ILE A 1219 11.82 -23.45 -29.56
CA ILE A 1219 10.57 -22.92 -30.08
C ILE A 1219 10.88 -22.04 -31.30
N GLU A 1220 10.57 -22.58 -32.48
CA GLU A 1220 10.79 -21.93 -33.77
C GLU A 1220 10.21 -20.51 -33.81
N GLY A 1221 10.99 -19.55 -34.33
CA GLY A 1221 10.60 -18.14 -34.47
C GLY A 1221 10.50 -17.33 -33.18
N SER A 1222 10.88 -17.87 -32.02
CA SER A 1222 10.75 -17.15 -30.73
C SER A 1222 11.99 -16.34 -30.30
N GLY A 1223 13.19 -16.83 -30.57
CA GLY A 1223 14.47 -16.19 -30.26
C GLY A 1223 15.53 -16.54 -31.30
N LYS A 1224 16.80 -16.17 -31.08
CA LYS A 1224 17.88 -16.32 -32.09
C LYS A 1224 18.27 -17.76 -32.45
N GLY A 1225 17.73 -18.78 -31.77
CA GLY A 1225 18.13 -20.16 -32.00
C GLY A 1225 19.49 -20.45 -31.39
N VAL A 1226 20.32 -21.28 -32.04
CA VAL A 1226 21.68 -21.62 -31.57
C VAL A 1226 22.68 -20.58 -32.06
N PHE A 1227 23.55 -20.09 -31.17
CA PHE A 1227 24.55 -19.10 -31.53
C PHE A 1227 25.68 -19.72 -32.40
N PRO A 1228 26.09 -19.05 -33.50
CA PRO A 1228 27.29 -19.40 -34.28
C PRO A 1228 28.57 -19.41 -33.42
N VAL A 1229 29.59 -20.18 -33.84
CA VAL A 1229 30.83 -20.39 -33.06
C VAL A 1229 31.60 -19.08 -32.84
N ASP A 1230 31.61 -18.20 -33.83
CA ASP A 1230 32.11 -16.83 -33.76
C ASP A 1230 31.38 -16.01 -32.68
N GLN A 1231 30.05 -16.03 -32.66
CA GLN A 1231 29.24 -15.35 -31.64
C GLN A 1231 29.36 -15.97 -30.25
N VAL A 1232 29.50 -17.30 -30.13
CA VAL A 1232 29.77 -17.99 -28.86
C VAL A 1232 31.10 -17.52 -28.28
N ARG A 1233 32.14 -17.41 -29.12
CA ARG A 1233 33.41 -16.81 -28.69
C ARG A 1233 33.22 -15.36 -28.26
N GLU A 1234 32.52 -14.55 -29.07
CA GLU A 1234 32.21 -13.15 -28.76
C GLU A 1234 31.37 -12.96 -27.48
N ILE A 1235 30.69 -14.01 -27.00
CA ILE A 1235 29.99 -14.02 -25.71
C ILE A 1235 30.97 -14.29 -24.56
N PHE A 1236 31.90 -15.24 -24.70
CA PHE A 1236 32.93 -15.46 -23.68
C PHE A 1236 33.96 -14.33 -23.61
N ASP A 1237 34.35 -13.75 -24.75
CA ASP A 1237 35.18 -12.53 -24.84
C ASP A 1237 34.46 -11.26 -24.25
N ARG A 1238 33.26 -11.41 -23.66
CA ARG A 1238 32.49 -10.42 -22.87
C ARG A 1238 32.17 -10.86 -21.42
N VAL A 1239 32.51 -12.09 -21.06
CA VAL A 1239 32.39 -12.68 -19.71
C VAL A 1239 33.72 -12.63 -18.97
N ASP A 1240 34.81 -12.69 -19.74
CA ASP A 1240 36.21 -12.71 -19.36
C ASP A 1240 36.81 -11.30 -19.17
#